data_AF-A0A3R7LZ33-F1
#
_entry.id   AF-A0A3R7LZ33-F1
#
_cell.length_a   1.000
_cell.length_b   1.000
_cell.length_c   1.000
_cell.angle_alpha   90.00
_cell.angle_beta   90.00
_cell.angle_gamma   90.00
#
_symmetry.space_group_name_H-M   'P 1'
#
loop_
_entity.id
_entity.type
_entity.pdbx_description
1 polymer ?
#
loop_
_entity_poly.entity_id
_entity_poly.type
_entity_poly.pdbx_seq_one_letter_code
_entity_poly.pdbx_strand_id
1 'polypeptide(L)'
;MVQFKSVCTLAVAAFAALGAAAPAGLAERDVSASVLQELSLFAQYSAAAYCTNNINSTGTKLTCSAGNCPLVEAANTKTLAEFYDSDSFGDTAGFLVADTTNKLLVVSFRGSRTLDNWIANLDFVLDSISDICSGCAAHGGFWKSWEVVANSLTTELNSAVNTYPGYTIVFTGHSLGAALATLGATTLRKAGIPVQLYNYGSPRVGNKALATYITAQGPNYRVTHTNDIVPRLPPQSFGFSHLSPEYWITSGDNVPVTTSDITVIQGIDSNAGNSGEDITSIEAHNCNSGIAISPLSQGLSPTSSWLTPTMLFFGGGVQSPRRRNKEKAILVTILIVYALYFLFFSKSSGDRESAVSVHTAVHNEGANRDSRSGQASPSHDSRRIEKDMVIASMKTDNTSWLFENFPDWHKSVYVVDDKNAELTVPQNKGRESMVYLTYIIDNYDHLPDVVLFIHSKRYQWHNDDPYYDGVPMLRRFQVPYLQKQGYVNLRCAWILGCPAEIHPHSDTHRDDVHAGEYFKKGFMELFPGVDVPDEVGVSCCAQFGVTSWKIRERPKSDYVRFRKWLAETPLKDDLSGRIMEYSWHMIFGKGPVYCPTAEECYCKVFGLCDLTCPTERECVGRYVLPPYSTLPEGWPYIGWNGQQQDPSTGLPET
;
A
#
# COMPACT_ATOMS: atom_id res chain seq x y z
N MET A 1 -10.61 -45.65 -69.74
CA MET A 1 -10.42 -46.36 -68.48
C MET A 1 -11.00 -45.46 -67.37
N VAL A 2 -12.15 -45.85 -66.81
CA VAL A 2 -12.64 -45.56 -65.42
C VAL A 2 -12.64 -44.07 -65.00
N GLN A 3 -13.68 -43.26 -65.24
CA GLN A 3 -14.92 -43.08 -64.42
C GLN A 3 -14.86 -43.58 -62.97
N PHE A 4 -15.15 -42.69 -61.99
CA PHE A 4 -16.14 -42.83 -60.89
C PHE A 4 -15.88 -41.68 -59.88
N LYS A 5 -16.81 -40.97 -59.21
CA LYS A 5 -18.25 -40.64 -59.25
C LYS A 5 -18.36 -39.51 -58.19
N SER A 6 -18.88 -38.30 -58.45
CA SER A 6 -20.28 -37.90 -58.70
C SER A 6 -21.14 -37.81 -57.44
N VAL A 7 -22.05 -36.81 -57.44
CA VAL A 7 -23.31 -36.65 -56.65
C VAL A 7 -23.17 -35.81 -55.35
N CYS A 8 -24.03 -34.85 -54.98
CA CYS A 8 -25.08 -34.02 -55.60
C CYS A 8 -25.62 -33.07 -54.51
N THR A 9 -25.88 -31.80 -54.87
CA THR A 9 -27.22 -31.14 -54.80
C THR A 9 -27.90 -30.85 -53.44
N LEU A 10 -28.09 -29.53 -53.22
CA LEU A 10 -29.22 -28.79 -52.59
C LEU A 10 -29.79 -29.22 -51.22
N ALA A 11 -29.89 -28.28 -50.29
CA ALA A 11 -31.16 -27.56 -50.02
C ALA A 11 -31.02 -26.51 -48.92
N VAL A 12 -31.66 -25.37 -49.17
CA VAL A 12 -31.93 -24.25 -48.26
C VAL A 12 -32.93 -24.69 -47.19
N ALA A 13 -32.69 -24.30 -45.94
CA ALA A 13 -33.77 -24.04 -44.98
C ALA A 13 -33.37 -22.85 -44.09
N ALA A 14 -34.08 -21.75 -44.26
CA ALA A 14 -34.04 -20.57 -43.40
C ALA A 14 -34.86 -20.82 -42.13
N PHE A 15 -34.34 -20.39 -40.99
CA PHE A 15 -35.16 -19.87 -39.90
C PHE A 15 -34.49 -18.62 -39.34
N ALA A 16 -35.13 -17.49 -39.59
CA ALA A 16 -34.85 -16.24 -38.90
C ALA A 16 -35.30 -16.39 -37.44
N ALA A 17 -34.41 -16.06 -36.50
CA ALA A 17 -34.79 -15.66 -35.16
C ALA A 17 -34.22 -14.27 -34.93
N LEU A 18 -35.13 -13.34 -34.63
CA LEU A 18 -34.83 -11.97 -34.23
C LEU A 18 -33.95 -12.00 -32.98
N GLY A 19 -32.64 -11.83 -33.16
CA GLY A 19 -31.79 -11.29 -32.11
C GLY A 19 -31.89 -9.78 -32.19
N ALA A 20 -32.67 -9.17 -31.32
CA ALA A 20 -32.58 -7.73 -31.09
C ALA A 20 -31.12 -7.44 -30.74
N ALA A 21 -30.38 -6.82 -31.65
CA ALA A 21 -29.14 -6.16 -31.30
C ALA A 21 -29.52 -5.13 -30.24
N ALA A 22 -29.11 -5.37 -29.00
CA ALA A 22 -29.14 -4.33 -27.99
C ALA A 22 -28.42 -3.12 -28.61
N PRO A 23 -29.01 -1.92 -28.62
CA PRO A 23 -28.33 -0.77 -29.15
C PRO A 23 -27.05 -0.60 -28.34
N ALA A 24 -25.89 -0.69 -29.01
CA ALA A 24 -24.66 -0.15 -28.45
C ALA A 24 -24.98 1.30 -28.11
N GLY A 25 -24.99 1.63 -26.81
CA GLY A 25 -25.23 2.99 -26.36
C GLY A 25 -24.24 3.90 -27.07
N LEU A 26 -24.74 4.82 -27.88
CA LEU A 26 -23.93 5.82 -28.55
C LEU A 26 -23.20 6.62 -27.45
N ALA A 27 -21.87 6.56 -27.43
CA ALA A 27 -21.07 7.46 -26.60
C ALA A 27 -21.33 8.88 -27.12
N GLU A 28 -21.97 9.72 -26.30
CA GLU A 28 -22.17 11.12 -26.63
C GLU A 28 -20.83 11.83 -26.41
N ARG A 29 -20.22 12.28 -27.51
CA ARG A 29 -19.05 13.16 -27.45
C ARG A 29 -19.56 14.57 -27.16
N ASP A 30 -18.85 15.23 -26.25
CA ASP A 30 -19.05 16.60 -25.79
C ASP A 30 -20.06 16.75 -24.63
N VAL A 31 -19.63 17.38 -23.53
CA VAL A 31 -20.51 17.82 -22.43
C VAL A 31 -20.87 19.29 -22.59
N SER A 32 -21.98 19.74 -21.97
CA SER A 32 -22.30 21.17 -21.95
C SER A 32 -21.25 21.96 -21.15
N ALA A 33 -21.09 23.26 -21.49
CA ALA A 33 -20.22 24.15 -20.73
C ALA A 33 -20.60 24.24 -19.24
N SER A 34 -21.90 24.11 -18.91
CA SER A 34 -22.36 24.10 -17.52
C SER A 34 -21.91 22.85 -16.77
N VAL A 35 -21.95 21.67 -17.42
CA VAL A 35 -21.45 20.43 -16.82
C VAL A 35 -19.94 20.53 -16.58
N LEU A 36 -19.16 21.02 -17.56
CA LEU A 36 -17.72 21.21 -17.36
C LEU A 36 -17.42 22.17 -16.20
N GLN A 37 -18.19 23.25 -16.04
CA GLN A 37 -18.04 24.19 -14.91
C GLN A 37 -18.32 23.53 -13.56
N GLU A 38 -19.39 22.72 -13.45
CA GLU A 38 -19.69 21.97 -12.23
C GLU A 38 -18.61 20.92 -11.93
N LEU A 39 -18.20 20.13 -12.93
CA LEU A 39 -17.12 19.16 -12.78
C LEU A 39 -15.82 19.84 -12.32
N SER A 40 -15.51 21.02 -12.85
CA SER A 40 -14.32 21.78 -12.44
C SER A 40 -14.44 22.32 -11.01
N LEU A 41 -15.62 22.83 -10.61
CA LEU A 41 -15.84 23.33 -9.26
C LEU A 41 -15.70 22.23 -8.20
N PHE A 42 -16.30 21.05 -8.43
CA PHE A 42 -16.26 19.97 -7.45
C PHE A 42 -14.93 19.21 -7.44
N ALA A 43 -14.17 19.24 -8.54
CA ALA A 43 -12.76 18.80 -8.53
C ALA A 43 -11.94 19.66 -7.57
N GLN A 44 -12.16 20.99 -7.58
CA GLN A 44 -11.48 21.91 -6.67
C GLN A 44 -11.91 21.76 -5.21
N TYR A 45 -13.19 21.45 -4.93
CA TYR A 45 -13.60 21.06 -3.58
C TYR A 45 -12.89 19.78 -3.13
N SER A 46 -12.75 18.79 -4.01
CA SER A 46 -11.98 17.56 -3.75
C SER A 46 -10.49 17.85 -3.49
N ALA A 47 -9.89 18.78 -4.24
CA ALA A 47 -8.51 19.22 -4.02
C ALA A 47 -8.34 19.98 -2.69
N ALA A 48 -9.31 20.82 -2.32
CA ALA A 48 -9.31 21.56 -1.07
C ALA A 48 -9.32 20.64 0.17
N ALA A 49 -9.85 19.42 0.07
CA ALA A 49 -9.80 18.42 1.14
C ALA A 49 -8.38 17.91 1.46
N TYR A 50 -7.41 18.10 0.55
CA TYR A 50 -6.00 17.79 0.79
C TYR A 50 -5.25 18.94 1.46
N CYS A 51 -5.81 20.15 1.48
CA CYS A 51 -5.15 21.33 2.01
C CYS A 51 -5.20 21.34 3.54
N THR A 52 -4.02 21.32 4.17
CA THR A 52 -3.86 21.14 5.63
C THR A 52 -4.47 22.27 6.44
N ASN A 53 -4.49 23.47 5.88
CA ASN A 53 -5.11 24.66 6.43
C ASN A 53 -6.65 24.60 6.46
N ASN A 54 -7.27 23.62 5.78
CA ASN A 54 -8.70 23.33 5.85
C ASN A 54 -9.03 22.17 6.83
N ILE A 55 -8.06 21.79 7.68
CA ILE A 55 -8.21 20.78 8.74
C ILE A 55 -7.97 21.46 10.10
N ASN A 56 -8.83 21.18 11.08
CA ASN A 56 -8.91 21.84 12.39
C ASN A 56 -9.10 23.38 12.33
N SER A 57 -9.88 23.85 11.36
CA SER A 57 -10.10 25.25 10.99
C SER A 57 -11.59 25.61 10.87
N THR A 58 -12.48 24.96 11.63
CA THR A 58 -13.94 25.20 11.52
C THR A 58 -14.32 26.67 11.67
N GLY A 59 -15.38 27.08 10.96
CA GLY A 59 -15.86 28.47 10.93
C GLY A 59 -15.06 29.40 10.01
N THR A 60 -13.98 28.92 9.40
CA THR A 60 -13.17 29.69 8.44
C THR A 60 -13.60 29.44 6.99
N LYS A 61 -13.02 30.22 6.07
CA LYS A 61 -13.20 30.08 4.62
C LYS A 61 -12.19 29.06 4.09
N LEU A 62 -12.61 28.23 3.14
CA LEU A 62 -11.69 27.30 2.47
C LEU A 62 -10.63 28.07 1.68
N THR A 63 -9.38 27.65 1.82
CA THR A 63 -8.22 28.22 1.13
C THR A 63 -7.30 27.12 0.64
N CYS A 64 -6.56 27.34 -0.44
CA CYS A 64 -5.59 26.38 -0.97
C CYS A 64 -4.30 27.09 -1.35
N SER A 65 -3.27 26.97 -0.51
CA SER A 65 -1.98 27.62 -0.71
C SER A 65 -1.26 27.22 -1.99
N ALA A 66 -1.59 26.06 -2.57
CA ALA A 66 -1.06 25.58 -3.83
C ALA A 66 -1.72 26.22 -5.08
N GLY A 67 -2.76 27.04 -4.90
CA GLY A 67 -3.49 27.67 -6.01
C GLY A 67 -4.35 26.71 -6.83
N ASN A 68 -4.65 25.53 -6.29
CA ASN A 68 -5.41 24.47 -6.97
C ASN A 68 -6.93 24.52 -6.72
N CYS A 69 -7.46 25.51 -5.98
CA CYS A 69 -8.90 25.68 -5.79
C CYS A 69 -9.44 27.13 -5.99
N PRO A 70 -9.06 27.85 -7.07
CA PRO A 70 -9.41 29.27 -7.24
C PRO A 70 -10.92 29.57 -7.31
N LEU A 71 -11.74 28.66 -7.83
CA LEU A 71 -13.21 28.82 -7.85
C LEU A 71 -13.80 28.67 -6.43
N VAL A 72 -13.25 27.76 -5.63
CA VAL A 72 -13.65 27.59 -4.22
C VAL A 72 -13.20 28.79 -3.40
N GLU A 73 -12.01 29.34 -3.64
CA GLU A 73 -11.53 30.56 -3.01
C GLU A 73 -12.31 31.80 -3.46
N ALA A 74 -12.84 31.83 -4.68
CA ALA A 74 -13.72 32.90 -5.13
C ALA A 74 -15.12 32.83 -4.48
N ALA A 75 -15.58 31.63 -4.13
CA ALA A 75 -16.87 31.43 -3.46
C ALA A 75 -16.85 31.89 -2.00
N ASN A 76 -18.03 32.22 -1.46
CA ASN A 76 -18.20 32.57 -0.05
C ASN A 76 -18.50 31.31 0.76
N THR A 77 -17.43 30.60 1.10
CA THR A 77 -17.46 29.35 1.85
C THR A 77 -17.27 29.57 3.35
N LYS A 78 -17.96 28.74 4.15
CA LYS A 78 -17.78 28.65 5.60
C LYS A 78 -17.77 27.19 6.03
N THR A 79 -16.65 26.72 6.57
CA THR A 79 -16.52 25.36 7.09
C THR A 79 -17.42 25.19 8.31
N LEU A 80 -18.32 24.21 8.27
CA LEU A 80 -19.28 23.94 9.34
C LEU A 80 -18.76 22.84 10.26
N ALA A 81 -18.22 21.78 9.67
CA ALA A 81 -17.61 20.67 10.38
C ALA A 81 -16.40 20.15 9.61
N GLU A 82 -15.46 19.56 10.32
CA GLU A 82 -14.29 18.89 9.78
C GLU A 82 -14.16 17.57 10.51
N PHE A 83 -13.68 16.56 9.80
CA PHE A 83 -13.43 15.25 10.36
C PHE A 83 -12.02 14.82 9.96
N TYR A 84 -11.33 14.26 10.94
CA TYR A 84 -10.01 13.67 10.78
C TYR A 84 -9.94 12.51 11.77
N ASP A 85 -10.13 11.30 11.27
CA ASP A 85 -9.95 10.08 12.03
C ASP A 85 -8.85 9.24 11.39
N SER A 86 -7.87 8.85 12.21
CA SER A 86 -6.77 7.98 11.81
C SER A 86 -6.98 6.64 12.47
N ASP A 87 -7.82 5.79 11.88
CA ASP A 87 -8.12 4.47 12.42
C ASP A 87 -7.25 3.38 11.76
N SER A 88 -7.58 2.11 12.01
CA SER A 88 -6.83 0.95 11.48
C SER A 88 -7.22 0.58 10.04
N PHE A 89 -8.17 1.29 9.43
CA PHE A 89 -8.79 0.95 8.13
C PHE A 89 -8.68 2.08 7.09
N GLY A 90 -8.33 3.30 7.51
CA GLY A 90 -7.95 4.41 6.63
C GLY A 90 -7.89 5.76 7.35
N ASP A 91 -7.08 6.70 6.83
CA ASP A 91 -7.08 8.10 7.27
C ASP A 91 -8.30 8.82 6.66
N THR A 92 -9.47 8.70 7.31
CA THR A 92 -10.70 9.38 6.88
C THR A 92 -10.65 10.84 7.28
N ALA A 93 -10.45 11.71 6.30
CA ALA A 93 -10.39 13.16 6.51
C ALA A 93 -11.27 13.91 5.52
N GLY A 94 -11.73 15.10 5.91
CA GLY A 94 -12.55 15.94 5.06
C GLY A 94 -13.32 17.01 5.83
N PHE A 95 -14.28 17.62 5.14
CA PHE A 95 -15.08 18.69 5.71
C PHE A 95 -16.51 18.71 5.17
N LEU A 96 -17.38 19.37 5.94
CA LEU A 96 -18.68 19.88 5.52
C LEU A 96 -18.60 21.40 5.47
N VAL A 97 -18.92 22.00 4.33
CA VAL A 97 -18.85 23.45 4.09
C VAL A 97 -20.16 23.97 3.53
N ALA A 98 -20.55 25.19 3.96
CA ALA A 98 -21.62 25.95 3.30
C ALA A 98 -21.02 26.91 2.27
N ASP A 99 -21.43 26.80 1.02
CA ASP A 99 -21.15 27.74 -0.06
C ASP A 99 -22.39 28.58 -0.31
N THR A 100 -22.35 29.83 0.17
CA THR A 100 -23.49 30.75 0.02
C THR A 100 -23.54 31.42 -1.35
N THR A 101 -22.45 31.37 -2.12
CA THR A 101 -22.42 31.88 -3.50
C THR A 101 -23.22 30.96 -4.41
N ASN A 102 -22.97 29.65 -4.31
CA ASN A 102 -23.59 28.64 -5.17
C ASN A 102 -24.82 27.96 -4.52
N LYS A 103 -25.14 28.29 -3.27
CA LYS A 103 -26.19 27.66 -2.45
C LYS A 103 -26.00 26.15 -2.28
N LEU A 104 -24.79 25.76 -1.88
CA LEU A 104 -24.38 24.36 -1.72
C LEU A 104 -24.03 24.04 -0.27
N LEU A 105 -24.35 22.82 0.15
CA LEU A 105 -23.74 22.15 1.30
C LEU A 105 -22.85 21.04 0.74
N VAL A 106 -21.53 21.27 0.77
CA VAL A 106 -20.55 20.36 0.17
C VAL A 106 -19.88 19.55 1.28
N VAL A 107 -19.98 18.22 1.16
CA VAL A 107 -19.15 17.29 1.92
C VAL A 107 -18.03 16.82 0.99
N SER A 108 -16.79 17.11 1.36
CA SER A 108 -15.63 16.65 0.61
C SER A 108 -14.80 15.69 1.45
N PHE A 109 -14.50 14.53 0.88
CA PHE A 109 -13.61 13.53 1.46
C PHE A 109 -12.25 13.60 0.79
N ARG A 110 -11.21 13.65 1.60
CA ARG A 110 -9.83 13.49 1.16
C ARG A 110 -9.57 12.02 0.82
N GLY A 111 -8.77 11.79 -0.21
CA GLY A 111 -8.23 10.47 -0.49
C GLY A 111 -7.01 10.13 0.36
N SER A 112 -6.40 9.00 0.01
CA SER A 112 -5.16 8.55 0.63
C SER A 112 -4.05 9.52 0.29
N ARG A 113 -3.30 9.86 1.34
CA ARG A 113 -2.10 10.68 1.28
C ARG A 113 -1.04 10.01 0.38
N THR A 114 -0.81 8.71 0.54
CA THR A 114 0.04 7.90 -0.35
C THR A 114 -0.79 7.03 -1.30
N LEU A 115 -1.02 7.50 -2.52
CA LEU A 115 -1.84 6.78 -3.51
C LEU A 115 -1.20 5.46 -3.93
N ASP A 116 0.12 5.44 -4.16
CA ASP A 116 0.85 4.26 -4.64
C ASP A 116 0.88 3.14 -3.60
N ASN A 117 1.16 3.53 -2.35
CA ASN A 117 1.12 2.61 -1.22
C ASN A 117 -0.32 2.14 -0.93
N TRP A 118 -1.32 3.00 -1.11
CA TRP A 118 -2.72 2.58 -0.97
C TRP A 118 -3.11 1.58 -2.06
N ILE A 119 -2.72 1.82 -3.31
CA ILE A 119 -2.94 0.89 -4.43
C ILE A 119 -2.31 -0.47 -4.12
N ALA A 120 -1.07 -0.49 -3.60
CA ALA A 120 -0.35 -1.71 -3.26
C ALA A 120 -0.95 -2.47 -2.05
N ASN A 121 -1.59 -1.77 -1.11
CA ASN A 121 -2.17 -2.36 0.10
C ASN A 121 -3.70 -2.55 0.03
N LEU A 122 -4.33 -2.24 -1.12
CA LEU A 122 -5.78 -2.24 -1.23
C LEU A 122 -6.32 -3.67 -1.08
N ASP A 123 -7.16 -3.89 -0.05
CA ASP A 123 -7.71 -5.20 0.29
C ASP A 123 -9.10 -5.40 -0.34
N PHE A 124 -9.22 -6.27 -1.34
CA PHE A 124 -10.42 -6.40 -2.16
C PHE A 124 -11.48 -7.32 -1.53
N VAL A 125 -11.77 -7.10 -0.25
CA VAL A 125 -12.82 -7.80 0.49
C VAL A 125 -14.15 -7.09 0.29
N LEU A 126 -15.16 -7.84 -0.14
CA LEU A 126 -16.55 -7.39 -0.19
C LEU A 126 -17.25 -7.75 1.12
N ASP A 127 -17.59 -6.74 1.92
CA ASP A 127 -18.46 -6.88 3.07
C ASP A 127 -19.93 -6.72 2.63
N SER A 128 -20.79 -7.61 3.11
CA SER A 128 -22.23 -7.54 2.81
C SER A 128 -22.84 -6.30 3.45
N ILE A 129 -23.49 -5.49 2.61
CA ILE A 129 -24.26 -4.32 3.02
C ILE A 129 -25.72 -4.48 2.59
N SER A 130 -26.26 -5.69 2.81
CA SER A 130 -27.61 -6.07 2.39
C SER A 130 -28.71 -5.16 2.94
N ASP A 131 -28.43 -4.48 4.06
CA ASP A 131 -29.31 -3.45 4.59
C ASP A 131 -29.49 -2.30 3.58
N ILE A 132 -28.46 -1.90 2.84
CA ILE A 132 -28.53 -0.83 1.83
C ILE A 132 -29.41 -1.24 0.64
N CYS A 133 -29.15 -2.42 0.08
CA CYS A 133 -29.94 -3.00 -1.00
C CYS A 133 -29.75 -4.52 -1.06
N SER A 134 -30.76 -5.23 -1.58
CA SER A 134 -30.73 -6.69 -1.69
C SER A 134 -29.54 -7.16 -2.52
N GLY A 135 -28.71 -8.04 -1.94
CA GLY A 135 -27.52 -8.59 -2.59
C GLY A 135 -26.34 -7.62 -2.73
N CYS A 136 -26.42 -6.44 -2.13
CA CYS A 136 -25.34 -5.45 -2.20
C CYS A 136 -24.19 -5.79 -1.26
N ALA A 137 -22.99 -5.66 -1.77
CA ALA A 137 -21.75 -5.74 -1.02
C ALA A 137 -20.85 -4.57 -1.40
N ALA A 138 -20.16 -4.01 -0.42
CA ALA A 138 -19.22 -2.90 -0.60
C ALA A 138 -17.82 -3.34 -0.20
N HIS A 139 -16.80 -2.63 -0.67
CA HIS A 139 -15.44 -2.82 -0.19
C HIS A 139 -15.40 -2.63 1.34
N GLY A 140 -14.94 -3.63 2.08
CA GLY A 140 -15.00 -3.65 3.55
C GLY A 140 -14.25 -2.50 4.21
N GLY A 141 -13.04 -2.20 3.72
CA GLY A 141 -12.26 -1.04 4.18
C GLY A 141 -12.97 0.31 3.97
N PHE A 142 -13.53 0.55 2.78
CA PHE A 142 -14.26 1.79 2.48
C PHE A 142 -15.55 1.89 3.30
N TRP A 143 -16.26 0.77 3.47
CA TRP A 143 -17.48 0.71 4.27
C TRP A 143 -17.21 1.07 5.73
N LYS A 144 -16.20 0.45 6.36
CA LYS A 144 -15.81 0.74 7.75
C LYS A 144 -15.35 2.18 7.92
N SER A 145 -14.55 2.69 7.00
CA SER A 145 -14.09 4.09 6.98
C SER A 145 -15.26 5.08 6.91
N TRP A 146 -16.27 4.78 6.09
CA TRP A 146 -17.50 5.56 6.05
C TRP A 146 -18.28 5.48 7.37
N GLU A 147 -18.45 4.29 7.94
CA GLU A 147 -19.21 4.07 9.18
C GLU A 147 -18.67 4.88 10.36
N VAL A 148 -17.34 5.04 10.45
CA VAL A 148 -16.67 5.83 11.50
C VAL A 148 -17.19 7.27 11.54
N VAL A 149 -17.37 7.89 10.38
CA VAL A 149 -17.79 9.30 10.28
C VAL A 149 -19.29 9.48 10.07
N ALA A 150 -20.01 8.46 9.60
CA ALA A 150 -21.40 8.53 9.15
C ALA A 150 -22.35 9.21 10.16
N ASN A 151 -22.31 8.81 11.44
CA ASN A 151 -23.22 9.33 12.47
C ASN A 151 -22.97 10.82 12.78
N SER A 152 -21.69 11.18 12.94
CA SER A 152 -21.29 12.57 13.22
C SER A 152 -21.64 13.48 12.05
N LEU A 153 -21.29 13.08 10.83
CA LEU A 153 -21.53 13.83 9.62
C LEU A 153 -23.03 13.98 9.34
N THR A 154 -23.84 12.95 9.57
CA THR A 154 -25.30 13.03 9.39
C THR A 154 -25.92 14.03 10.37
N THR A 155 -25.42 14.10 11.60
CA THR A 155 -25.88 15.06 12.61
C THR A 155 -25.54 16.49 12.20
N GLU A 156 -24.30 16.75 11.78
CA GLU A 156 -23.86 18.06 11.31
C GLU A 156 -24.60 18.48 10.04
N LEU A 157 -24.81 17.55 9.10
CA LEU A 157 -25.56 17.82 7.88
C LEU A 157 -27.03 18.18 8.16
N ASN A 158 -27.69 17.48 9.09
CA ASN A 158 -29.06 17.83 9.50
C ASN A 158 -29.14 19.24 10.13
N SER A 159 -28.15 19.61 10.93
CA SER A 159 -28.02 20.97 11.47
C SER A 159 -27.83 22.01 10.36
N ALA A 160 -26.96 21.71 9.39
CA ALA A 160 -26.69 22.55 8.25
C ALA A 160 -27.94 22.74 7.36
N VAL A 161 -28.69 21.69 7.07
CA VAL A 161 -29.93 21.76 6.26
C VAL A 161 -30.98 22.65 6.92
N ASN A 162 -31.11 22.61 8.25
CA ASN A 162 -32.01 23.52 8.98
C ASN A 162 -31.56 24.98 8.91
N THR A 163 -30.25 25.21 8.86
CA THR A 163 -29.65 26.56 8.81
C THR A 163 -29.68 27.14 7.40
N TYR A 164 -29.51 26.30 6.38
CA TYR A 164 -29.40 26.67 4.97
C TYR A 164 -30.50 25.98 4.13
N PRO A 165 -31.79 26.33 4.36
CA PRO A 165 -32.89 25.71 3.65
C PRO A 165 -32.81 25.97 2.14
N GLY A 166 -33.05 24.93 1.35
CA GLY A 166 -33.03 25.00 -0.12
C GLY A 166 -31.63 24.93 -0.76
N TYR A 167 -30.58 24.69 0.03
CA TYR A 167 -29.24 24.45 -0.51
C TYR A 167 -29.13 23.02 -1.06
N THR A 168 -28.38 22.84 -2.14
CA THR A 168 -28.12 21.52 -2.72
C THR A 168 -27.02 20.81 -1.93
N ILE A 169 -27.26 19.57 -1.53
CA ILE A 169 -26.27 18.75 -0.84
C ILE A 169 -25.42 18.04 -1.89
N VAL A 170 -24.10 18.21 -1.81
CA VAL A 170 -23.14 17.61 -2.73
C VAL A 170 -22.12 16.81 -1.94
N PHE A 171 -21.90 15.57 -2.36
CA PHE A 171 -20.82 14.72 -1.86
C PHE A 171 -19.76 14.62 -2.95
N THR A 172 -18.51 14.89 -2.57
CA THR A 172 -17.39 14.85 -3.49
C THR A 172 -16.12 14.31 -2.85
N GLY A 173 -15.17 13.92 -3.69
CA GLY A 173 -13.88 13.40 -3.25
C GLY A 173 -13.06 12.90 -4.43
N HIS A 174 -11.76 12.79 -4.19
CA HIS A 174 -10.78 12.25 -5.13
C HIS A 174 -10.18 10.95 -4.59
N SER A 175 -9.90 9.99 -5.47
CA SER A 175 -9.30 8.69 -5.12
C SER A 175 -10.10 7.92 -4.04
N LEU A 176 -9.47 7.46 -2.96
CA LEU A 176 -10.15 6.86 -1.80
C LEU A 176 -11.32 7.74 -1.29
N GLY A 177 -11.15 9.07 -1.26
CA GLY A 177 -12.20 9.98 -0.80
C GLY A 177 -13.42 9.94 -1.72
N ALA A 178 -13.21 9.69 -3.01
CA ALA A 178 -14.26 9.50 -3.99
C ALA A 178 -15.10 8.23 -3.69
N ALA A 179 -14.46 7.17 -3.18
CA ALA A 179 -15.13 5.96 -2.72
C ALA A 179 -16.03 6.24 -1.49
N LEU A 180 -15.49 6.97 -0.50
CA LEU A 180 -16.24 7.35 0.71
C LEU A 180 -17.41 8.29 0.37
N ALA A 181 -17.20 9.25 -0.52
CA ALA A 181 -18.25 10.13 -1.02
C ALA A 181 -19.39 9.33 -1.68
N THR A 182 -19.03 8.29 -2.44
CA THR A 182 -19.99 7.41 -3.12
C THR A 182 -20.82 6.62 -2.11
N LEU A 183 -20.19 5.98 -1.12
CA LEU A 183 -20.90 5.24 -0.07
C LEU A 183 -21.77 6.17 0.79
N GLY A 184 -21.24 7.33 1.17
CA GLY A 184 -21.98 8.35 1.92
C GLY A 184 -23.22 8.86 1.20
N ALA A 185 -23.09 9.23 -0.08
CA ALA A 185 -24.22 9.65 -0.90
C ALA A 185 -25.28 8.54 -1.01
N THR A 186 -24.85 7.29 -1.19
CA THR A 186 -25.74 6.12 -1.30
C THR A 186 -26.57 5.91 -0.03
N THR A 187 -25.94 5.99 1.14
CA THR A 187 -26.62 5.80 2.42
C THR A 187 -27.60 6.94 2.72
N LEU A 188 -27.23 8.20 2.46
CA LEU A 188 -28.10 9.35 2.67
C LEU A 188 -29.30 9.38 1.70
N ARG A 189 -29.09 9.03 0.43
CA ARG A 189 -30.19 8.88 -0.55
C ARG A 189 -31.18 7.80 -0.13
N LYS A 190 -30.70 6.68 0.38
CA LYS A 190 -31.56 5.63 0.96
C LYS A 190 -32.38 6.16 2.14
N ALA A 191 -31.82 7.06 2.95
CA ALA A 191 -32.53 7.73 4.05
C ALA A 191 -33.50 8.85 3.57
N GLY A 192 -33.64 9.07 2.26
CA GLY A 192 -34.54 10.07 1.67
C GLY A 192 -33.91 11.47 1.54
N ILE A 193 -32.61 11.63 1.78
CA ILE A 193 -31.91 12.90 1.66
C ILE A 193 -31.35 13.02 0.22
N PRO A 194 -31.77 14.03 -0.57
CA PRO A 194 -31.28 14.18 -1.93
C PRO A 194 -29.84 14.72 -1.93
N VAL A 195 -28.92 13.88 -2.39
CA VAL A 195 -27.49 14.21 -2.51
C VAL A 195 -27.07 14.13 -3.97
N GLN A 196 -26.27 15.07 -4.48
CA GLN A 196 -25.57 14.94 -5.76
C GLN A 196 -24.16 14.38 -5.52
N LEU A 197 -23.69 13.49 -6.38
CA LEU A 197 -22.38 12.84 -6.22
C LEU A 197 -21.44 13.23 -7.36
N TYR A 198 -20.29 13.80 -7.02
CA TYR A 198 -19.20 14.11 -7.95
C TYR A 198 -17.92 13.45 -7.46
N ASN A 199 -17.48 12.39 -8.12
CA ASN A 199 -16.33 11.61 -7.67
C ASN A 199 -15.26 11.57 -8.78
N TYR A 200 -13.98 11.70 -8.39
CA TYR A 200 -12.85 11.87 -9.32
C TYR A 200 -11.81 10.78 -9.10
N GLY A 201 -11.47 10.04 -10.14
CA GLY A 201 -10.51 8.92 -10.02
C GLY A 201 -10.98 7.87 -9.00
N SER A 202 -12.29 7.65 -8.86
CA SER A 202 -12.82 6.75 -7.83
C SER A 202 -12.48 5.30 -8.13
N PRO A 203 -12.01 4.51 -7.14
CA PRO A 203 -11.97 3.06 -7.27
C PRO A 203 -13.39 2.47 -7.33
N ARG A 204 -13.51 1.19 -7.70
CA ARG A 204 -14.77 0.44 -7.59
C ARG A 204 -15.13 0.26 -6.11
N VAL A 205 -16.36 0.60 -5.76
CA VAL A 205 -16.77 0.70 -4.35
C VAL A 205 -17.47 -0.56 -3.83
N GLY A 206 -17.89 -1.45 -4.72
CA GLY A 206 -18.61 -2.66 -4.34
C GLY A 206 -19.08 -3.44 -5.56
N ASN A 207 -20.02 -4.35 -5.34
CA ASN A 207 -20.42 -5.31 -6.36
C ASN A 207 -21.40 -4.75 -7.40
N LYS A 208 -21.68 -5.55 -8.45
CA LYS A 208 -22.63 -5.17 -9.52
C LYS A 208 -24.02 -4.78 -9.02
N ALA A 209 -24.52 -5.45 -7.98
CA ALA A 209 -25.80 -5.10 -7.37
C ALA A 209 -25.75 -3.68 -6.77
N LEU A 210 -24.68 -3.36 -6.04
CA LEU A 210 -24.46 -2.02 -5.51
C LEU A 210 -24.28 -0.98 -6.63
N ALA A 211 -23.46 -1.26 -7.64
CA ALA A 211 -23.27 -0.36 -8.78
C ALA A 211 -24.59 -0.06 -9.52
N THR A 212 -25.45 -1.08 -9.69
CA THR A 212 -26.78 -0.94 -10.28
C THR A 212 -27.69 -0.10 -9.41
N TYR A 213 -27.68 -0.35 -8.11
CA TYR A 213 -28.47 0.41 -7.14
C TYR A 213 -28.07 1.90 -7.14
N ILE A 214 -26.77 2.20 -7.07
CA ILE A 214 -26.25 3.58 -7.09
C ILE A 214 -26.60 4.29 -8.40
N THR A 215 -26.45 3.60 -9.54
CA THR A 215 -26.79 4.12 -10.87
C THR A 215 -28.26 4.56 -10.94
N ALA A 216 -29.17 3.83 -10.29
CA ALA A 216 -30.61 4.13 -10.29
C ALA A 216 -31.04 5.19 -9.26
N GLN A 217 -30.22 5.49 -8.26
CA GLN A 217 -30.63 6.32 -7.11
C GLN A 217 -30.63 7.84 -7.38
N GLY A 218 -29.76 8.36 -8.25
CA GLY A 218 -29.62 9.81 -8.39
C GLY A 218 -28.52 10.26 -9.34
N PRO A 219 -28.30 11.58 -9.47
CA PRO A 219 -27.30 12.12 -10.36
C PRO A 219 -25.90 11.74 -9.86
N ASN A 220 -25.18 10.98 -10.70
CA ASN A 220 -23.83 10.52 -10.43
C ASN A 220 -22.91 11.04 -11.51
N TYR A 221 -21.87 11.76 -11.10
CA TYR A 221 -20.82 12.28 -11.97
C TYR A 221 -19.52 11.58 -11.59
N ARG A 222 -19.31 10.38 -12.14
CA ARG A 222 -18.06 9.63 -11.98
C ARG A 222 -17.07 10.05 -13.05
N VAL A 223 -16.04 10.78 -12.66
CA VAL A 223 -15.02 11.33 -13.56
C VAL A 223 -13.78 10.44 -13.54
N THR A 224 -13.29 10.10 -14.72
CA THR A 224 -12.05 9.35 -14.94
C THR A 224 -11.15 10.10 -15.93
N HIS A 225 -9.86 9.84 -15.92
CA HIS A 225 -8.89 10.51 -16.78
C HIS A 225 -8.00 9.50 -17.47
N THR A 226 -7.92 9.61 -18.81
CA THR A 226 -7.05 8.82 -19.69
C THR A 226 -6.93 7.37 -19.22
N ASN A 227 -5.73 6.96 -18.82
CA ASN A 227 -5.35 5.64 -18.38
C ASN A 227 -5.13 5.52 -16.86
N ASP A 228 -5.79 6.36 -16.05
CA ASP A 228 -5.77 6.29 -14.58
C ASP A 228 -6.00 4.85 -14.07
N ILE A 229 -5.08 4.37 -13.23
CA ILE A 229 -5.13 3.03 -12.64
C ILE A 229 -6.22 2.85 -11.58
N VAL A 230 -6.54 3.89 -10.80
CA VAL A 230 -7.38 3.75 -9.60
C VAL A 230 -8.82 3.35 -9.94
N PRO A 231 -9.48 3.91 -10.96
CA PRO A 231 -10.79 3.43 -11.38
C PRO A 231 -10.81 2.00 -11.91
N ARG A 232 -9.65 1.39 -12.16
CA ARG A 232 -9.55 -0.02 -12.53
C ARG A 232 -9.38 -0.95 -11.34
N LEU A 233 -9.35 -0.42 -10.13
CA LEU A 233 -9.18 -1.16 -8.89
C LEU A 233 -10.37 -0.94 -7.95
N PRO A 234 -10.75 -1.94 -7.14
CA PRO A 234 -10.47 -3.36 -7.33
C PRO A 234 -10.96 -3.88 -8.70
N PRO A 235 -10.35 -4.90 -9.31
CA PRO A 235 -10.70 -5.36 -10.66
C PRO A 235 -12.11 -5.96 -10.75
N GLN A 236 -12.72 -5.90 -11.95
CA GLN A 236 -14.09 -6.39 -12.16
C GLN A 236 -14.24 -7.90 -11.99
N SER A 237 -13.19 -8.66 -12.32
CA SER A 237 -13.14 -10.12 -12.19
C SER A 237 -13.45 -10.61 -10.77
N PHE A 238 -13.31 -9.72 -9.79
CA PHE A 238 -13.56 -9.98 -8.38
C PHE A 238 -14.93 -9.55 -7.88
N GLY A 239 -15.86 -9.39 -8.82
CA GLY A 239 -17.24 -9.05 -8.53
C GLY A 239 -17.46 -7.58 -8.21
N PHE A 240 -16.43 -6.74 -8.28
CA PHE A 240 -16.53 -5.29 -8.17
C PHE A 240 -17.03 -4.68 -9.48
N SER A 241 -17.87 -3.66 -9.39
CA SER A 241 -18.41 -2.98 -10.56
C SER A 241 -18.41 -1.47 -10.38
N HIS A 242 -18.32 -0.76 -11.49
CA HIS A 242 -18.52 0.69 -11.52
C HIS A 242 -19.96 1.06 -11.80
N LEU A 243 -20.42 2.09 -11.11
CA LEU A 243 -21.68 2.76 -11.47
C LEU A 243 -21.56 3.50 -12.82
N SER A 244 -22.71 3.83 -13.39
CA SER A 244 -22.88 4.62 -14.62
C SER A 244 -23.56 5.96 -14.32
N PRO A 245 -23.36 7.01 -15.15
CA PRO A 245 -22.41 7.10 -16.27
C PRO A 245 -20.96 7.39 -15.84
N GLU A 246 -20.04 7.22 -16.78
CA GLU A 246 -18.65 7.71 -16.70
C GLU A 246 -18.49 9.00 -17.51
N TYR A 247 -17.82 9.99 -16.95
CA TYR A 247 -17.35 11.19 -17.63
C TYR A 247 -15.85 11.05 -17.83
N TRP A 248 -15.45 10.49 -18.97
CA TRP A 248 -14.06 10.14 -19.24
C TRP A 248 -13.35 11.28 -19.96
N ILE A 249 -12.32 11.83 -19.31
CA ILE A 249 -11.47 12.90 -19.84
C ILE A 249 -10.37 12.27 -20.69
N THR A 250 -10.25 12.73 -21.93
CA THR A 250 -9.35 12.19 -22.96
C THR A 250 -8.13 13.07 -23.24
N SER A 251 -8.12 14.31 -22.76
CA SER A 251 -6.94 15.18 -22.82
C SER A 251 -5.79 14.59 -21.99
N GLY A 252 -4.54 14.76 -22.43
CA GLY A 252 -3.38 14.27 -21.71
C GLY A 252 -3.09 15.00 -20.39
N ASP A 253 -2.13 14.45 -19.64
CA ASP A 253 -1.70 14.99 -18.35
C ASP A 253 -1.25 16.45 -18.45
N ASN A 254 -1.65 17.29 -17.49
CA ASN A 254 -1.38 18.73 -17.44
C ASN A 254 -1.93 19.57 -18.61
N VAL A 255 -2.87 19.04 -19.40
CA VAL A 255 -3.55 19.78 -20.47
C VAL A 255 -4.90 20.32 -19.97
N PRO A 256 -5.23 21.61 -20.23
CA PRO A 256 -6.54 22.14 -19.90
C PRO A 256 -7.68 21.40 -20.58
N VAL A 257 -8.66 20.97 -19.79
CA VAL A 257 -9.81 20.18 -20.25
C VAL A 257 -10.86 21.11 -20.86
N THR A 258 -11.32 20.78 -22.07
CA THR A 258 -12.42 21.45 -22.75
C THR A 258 -13.66 20.57 -22.81
N THR A 259 -14.79 21.13 -23.25
CA THR A 259 -16.06 20.38 -23.37
C THR A 259 -15.95 19.19 -24.31
N SER A 260 -15.09 19.27 -25.34
CA SER A 260 -14.88 18.20 -26.32
C SER A 260 -13.93 17.10 -25.85
N ASP A 261 -13.23 17.31 -24.73
CA ASP A 261 -12.29 16.33 -24.19
C ASP A 261 -12.98 15.33 -23.26
N ILE A 262 -14.27 15.53 -22.95
CA ILE A 262 -15.06 14.65 -22.08
C ILE A 262 -16.01 13.81 -22.91
N THR A 263 -15.83 12.49 -22.86
CA THR A 263 -16.75 11.53 -23.45
C THR A 263 -17.65 10.94 -22.37
N VAL A 264 -18.98 11.00 -22.56
CA VAL A 264 -19.93 10.41 -21.61
C VAL A 264 -20.21 8.97 -22.02
N ILE A 265 -19.86 8.04 -21.14
CA ILE A 265 -20.02 6.61 -21.38
C ILE A 265 -21.12 6.08 -20.47
N GLN A 266 -22.11 5.49 -21.12
CA GLN A 266 -23.24 4.84 -20.47
C GLN A 266 -22.96 3.35 -20.28
N GLY A 267 -23.58 2.77 -19.25
CA GLY A 267 -23.52 1.36 -18.96
C GLY A 267 -22.58 1.04 -17.81
N ILE A 268 -23.06 0.21 -16.90
CA ILE A 268 -22.28 -0.37 -15.82
C ILE A 268 -21.18 -1.24 -16.43
N ASP A 269 -19.96 -1.10 -15.93
CA ASP A 269 -18.77 -1.85 -16.37
C ASP A 269 -18.43 -1.70 -17.87
N SER A 270 -18.75 -0.55 -18.47
CA SER A 270 -18.36 -0.27 -19.85
C SER A 270 -16.83 -0.17 -20.01
N ASN A 271 -16.31 -0.81 -21.06
CA ASN A 271 -14.90 -0.72 -21.46
C ASN A 271 -14.66 0.36 -22.53
N ALA A 272 -15.62 1.25 -22.79
CA ALA A 272 -15.47 2.30 -23.81
C ALA A 272 -14.66 3.53 -23.32
N GLY A 273 -14.22 3.55 -22.07
CA GLY A 273 -13.47 4.65 -21.45
C GLY A 273 -12.27 4.15 -20.66
N ASN A 274 -12.07 4.67 -19.45
CA ASN A 274 -10.87 4.39 -18.67
C ASN A 274 -10.60 2.89 -18.49
N SER A 275 -11.63 2.07 -18.27
CA SER A 275 -11.47 0.61 -18.11
C SER A 275 -10.99 -0.12 -19.37
N GLY A 276 -11.03 0.52 -20.55
CA GLY A 276 -10.66 -0.05 -21.84
C GLY A 276 -9.25 0.25 -22.35
N GLU A 277 -8.47 1.14 -21.69
CA GLU A 277 -7.14 1.46 -22.21
C GLU A 277 -6.10 0.36 -21.90
N ASP A 278 -5.15 0.17 -22.82
CA ASP A 278 -4.19 -0.95 -22.79
C ASP A 278 -3.12 -0.85 -21.68
N ILE A 279 -2.84 0.36 -21.19
CA ILE A 279 -1.84 0.62 -20.14
C ILE A 279 -2.48 1.36 -18.99
N THR A 280 -1.80 1.42 -17.83
CA THR A 280 -2.24 2.13 -16.64
C THR A 280 -1.23 3.20 -16.22
N SER A 281 -1.70 4.29 -15.60
CA SER A 281 -0.86 5.39 -15.13
C SER A 281 -1.31 5.90 -13.76
N ILE A 282 -0.34 6.08 -12.87
CA ILE A 282 -0.51 6.79 -11.59
C ILE A 282 -0.47 8.31 -11.83
N GLU A 283 0.31 8.79 -12.80
CA GLU A 283 0.41 10.22 -13.12
C GLU A 283 -0.94 10.78 -13.62
N ALA A 284 -1.65 9.99 -14.43
CA ALA A 284 -3.01 10.30 -14.88
C ALA A 284 -3.99 10.43 -13.71
N HIS A 285 -3.76 9.70 -12.61
CA HIS A 285 -4.59 9.77 -11.41
C HIS A 285 -4.45 11.12 -10.70
N ASN A 286 -3.23 11.64 -10.57
CA ASN A 286 -2.97 12.92 -9.92
C ASN A 286 -3.58 14.12 -10.68
N CYS A 287 -3.77 13.99 -12.00
CA CYS A 287 -4.37 15.03 -12.83
C CYS A 287 -5.90 15.18 -12.62
N ASN A 288 -6.57 14.15 -12.09
CA ASN A 288 -8.02 14.21 -11.81
C ASN A 288 -8.39 15.23 -10.72
N SER A 289 -7.46 15.52 -9.79
CA SER A 289 -7.69 16.47 -8.70
C SER A 289 -7.77 17.92 -9.20
N GLY A 290 -7.30 18.18 -10.41
CA GLY A 290 -7.30 19.50 -11.01
C GLY A 290 -7.52 19.40 -12.50
N ILE A 291 -8.77 19.11 -12.92
CA ILE A 291 -9.28 19.44 -14.26
C ILE A 291 -8.67 20.80 -14.61
N ALA A 292 -7.64 20.79 -15.45
CA ALA A 292 -6.63 21.83 -15.41
C ALA A 292 -7.23 23.13 -15.91
N ILE A 293 -7.62 24.01 -14.99
CA ILE A 293 -8.00 25.37 -15.35
C ILE A 293 -6.69 26.12 -15.53
N SER A 294 -6.19 26.22 -16.76
CA SER A 294 -5.34 27.36 -17.10
C SER A 294 -6.24 28.60 -17.18
N PRO A 295 -5.81 29.71 -16.56
CA PRO A 295 -5.62 30.87 -17.40
C PRO A 295 -4.29 31.59 -17.10
N LEU A 296 -3.62 31.97 -18.18
CA LEU A 296 -2.64 33.06 -18.26
C LEU A 296 -1.25 32.81 -17.66
N SER A 297 -0.33 32.56 -18.58
CA SER A 297 1.03 33.08 -18.53
C SER A 297 1.10 34.49 -17.92
N GLN A 298 1.85 34.67 -16.82
CA GLN A 298 2.90 35.69 -16.58
C GLN A 298 3.76 35.10 -15.43
N GLY A 299 5.01 34.71 -15.61
CA GLY A 299 6.09 35.58 -16.05
C GLY A 299 6.52 36.45 -14.88
N LEU A 300 7.53 36.02 -14.10
CA LEU A 300 8.64 36.85 -13.64
C LEU A 300 9.71 35.96 -12.98
N SER A 301 10.94 36.17 -13.43
CA SER A 301 12.19 35.60 -12.95
C SER A 301 12.76 36.44 -11.79
N PRO A 302 13.89 36.05 -11.16
CA PRO A 302 14.24 36.39 -9.78
C PRO A 302 14.81 37.80 -9.65
N THR A 303 14.56 38.49 -8.53
CA THR A 303 15.51 39.43 -7.90
C THR A 303 15.01 40.05 -6.59
N SER A 304 16.00 40.37 -5.74
CA SER A 304 16.02 41.35 -4.65
C SER A 304 15.68 40.87 -3.23
N SER A 305 16.78 40.48 -2.57
CA SER A 305 17.12 40.73 -1.18
C SER A 305 16.73 42.12 -0.68
N TRP A 306 16.11 42.19 0.51
CA TRP A 306 16.38 43.25 1.51
C TRP A 306 16.16 42.72 2.94
N LEU A 307 17.20 42.90 3.75
CA LEU A 307 17.23 42.74 5.21
C LEU A 307 16.38 43.84 5.87
N THR A 308 15.70 43.54 6.98
CA THR A 308 16.10 44.01 8.34
C THR A 308 15.12 43.57 9.44
N PRO A 309 15.58 43.49 10.71
CA PRO A 309 14.86 42.89 11.84
C PRO A 309 14.25 43.94 12.78
N THR A 310 13.25 43.56 13.58
CA THR A 310 12.99 44.26 14.86
C THR A 310 12.34 43.33 15.89
N MET A 311 13.05 43.15 17.00
CA MET A 311 12.53 42.66 18.28
C MET A 311 11.51 43.65 18.87
N LEU A 312 10.62 43.21 19.78
CA LEU A 312 10.60 43.65 21.18
C LEU A 312 9.45 42.97 22.01
N PHE A 313 9.87 42.20 23.02
CA PHE A 313 9.45 42.12 24.44
C PHE A 313 8.05 41.65 24.95
N PHE A 314 8.13 40.53 25.70
CA PHE A 314 7.63 40.19 27.07
C PHE A 314 6.15 40.32 27.50
N GLY A 315 5.70 39.22 28.15
CA GLY A 315 4.68 39.24 29.22
C GLY A 315 4.36 37.84 29.76
N GLY A 316 4.82 37.52 30.99
CA GLY A 316 4.52 36.27 31.69
C GLY A 316 3.47 36.41 32.81
N GLY A 317 2.94 35.25 33.26
CA GLY A 317 2.08 35.05 34.45
C GLY A 317 0.57 34.95 34.13
N VAL A 318 -0.26 34.05 34.69
CA VAL A 318 -0.38 33.58 36.08
C VAL A 318 -1.06 32.18 36.13
N GLN A 319 -0.56 31.27 36.97
CA GLN A 319 -1.20 29.98 37.31
C GLN A 319 -2.21 30.14 38.48
N SER A 320 -3.35 29.45 38.42
CA SER A 320 -4.39 29.47 39.47
C SER A 320 -4.40 28.23 40.39
N PRO A 321 -4.87 28.33 41.65
CA PRO A 321 -4.56 27.38 42.74
C PRO A 321 -5.36 26.06 42.77
N ARG A 322 -6.24 25.80 41.80
CA ARG A 322 -7.15 24.63 41.84
C ARG A 322 -6.50 23.28 41.47
N ARG A 323 -5.27 23.28 40.94
CA ARG A 323 -4.59 22.04 40.50
C ARG A 323 -3.82 21.31 41.61
N ARG A 324 -3.48 21.98 42.73
CA ARG A 324 -2.62 21.42 43.80
C ARG A 324 -3.27 20.36 44.70
N ASN A 325 -4.61 20.27 44.72
CA ASN A 325 -5.32 19.32 45.59
C ASN A 325 -5.67 17.98 44.92
N LYS A 326 -5.66 17.90 43.57
CA LYS A 326 -5.92 16.64 42.86
C LYS A 326 -4.66 15.75 42.76
N GLU A 327 -3.48 16.36 42.64
CA GLU A 327 -2.21 15.61 42.53
C GLU A 327 -1.79 14.92 43.85
N LYS A 328 -2.13 15.51 45.01
CA LYS A 328 -1.86 14.89 46.31
C LYS A 328 -2.73 13.66 46.60
N ALA A 329 -3.97 13.64 46.11
CA ALA A 329 -4.86 12.50 46.29
C ALA A 329 -4.41 11.27 45.48
N ILE A 330 -3.87 11.49 44.27
CA ILE A 330 -3.41 10.39 43.40
C ILE A 330 -2.14 9.75 43.96
N LEU A 331 -1.19 10.56 44.46
CA LEU A 331 0.05 10.05 45.06
C LEU A 331 -0.19 9.22 46.34
N VAL A 332 -1.17 9.60 47.16
CA VAL A 332 -1.53 8.84 48.37
C VAL A 332 -2.17 7.51 48.00
N THR A 333 -3.03 7.47 46.97
CA THR A 333 -3.65 6.22 46.50
C THR A 333 -2.60 5.25 45.92
N ILE A 334 -1.63 5.75 45.15
CA ILE A 334 -0.55 4.92 44.60
C ILE A 334 0.32 4.34 45.72
N LEU A 335 0.65 5.13 46.74
CA LEU A 335 1.43 4.66 47.89
C LEU A 335 0.69 3.60 48.71
N ILE A 336 -0.62 3.72 48.88
CA ILE A 336 -1.44 2.72 49.58
C ILE A 336 -1.48 1.40 48.80
N VAL A 337 -1.62 1.46 47.47
CA VAL A 337 -1.61 0.26 46.60
C VAL A 337 -0.25 -0.44 46.64
N TYR A 338 0.85 0.32 46.60
CA TYR A 338 2.20 -0.25 46.73
C TYR A 338 2.47 -0.85 48.11
N ALA A 339 2.00 -0.21 49.18
CA ALA A 339 2.14 -0.74 50.53
C ALA A 339 1.35 -2.05 50.72
N LEU A 340 0.13 -2.13 50.16
CA LEU A 340 -0.68 -3.36 50.17
C LEU A 340 -0.05 -4.47 49.33
N TYR A 341 0.55 -4.15 48.17
CA TYR A 341 1.26 -5.13 47.36
C TYR A 341 2.42 -5.79 48.12
N PHE A 342 3.22 -5.00 48.84
CA PHE A 342 4.33 -5.54 49.65
C PHE A 342 3.86 -6.28 50.91
N LEU A 343 2.71 -5.91 51.49
CA LEU A 343 2.13 -6.62 52.64
C LEU A 343 1.56 -7.99 52.27
N PHE A 344 1.10 -8.19 51.03
CA PHE A 344 0.48 -9.45 50.59
C PHE A 344 1.38 -10.35 49.73
N PHE A 345 2.41 -9.80 49.07
CA PHE A 345 3.18 -10.58 48.07
C PHE A 345 4.69 -10.69 48.36
N SER A 346 5.16 -10.24 49.51
CA SER A 346 6.53 -10.49 49.95
C SER A 346 6.64 -11.76 50.80
N LYS A 347 7.04 -12.87 50.13
CA LYS A 347 7.97 -13.93 50.58
C LYS A 347 7.45 -15.36 50.44
N SER A 348 8.13 -16.15 49.59
CA SER A 348 8.79 -17.39 50.04
C SER A 348 9.86 -17.79 49.02
N SER A 349 11.11 -17.79 49.48
CA SER A 349 12.22 -18.49 48.83
C SER A 349 12.27 -19.89 49.44
N GLY A 350 12.33 -20.93 48.60
CA GLY A 350 12.42 -22.33 49.02
C GLY A 350 13.19 -23.16 48.02
N ASP A 351 14.43 -23.43 48.40
CA ASP A 351 15.40 -24.50 48.10
C ASP A 351 15.36 -25.41 46.85
N ARG A 352 16.60 -25.66 46.40
CA ARG A 352 17.10 -26.64 45.43
C ARG A 352 16.74 -28.08 45.81
N GLU A 353 16.53 -28.92 44.80
CA GLU A 353 17.10 -30.27 44.79
C GLU A 353 17.40 -30.78 43.38
N SER A 354 18.54 -31.46 43.28
CA SER A 354 19.19 -31.97 42.07
C SER A 354 18.60 -33.31 41.61
N ALA A 355 18.60 -33.58 40.31
CA ALA A 355 18.54 -34.93 39.79
C ALA A 355 19.52 -35.11 38.61
N VAL A 356 20.59 -35.84 38.89
CA VAL A 356 21.54 -36.40 37.93
C VAL A 356 20.91 -37.66 37.32
N SER A 357 21.02 -37.83 36.00
CA SER A 357 20.91 -39.16 35.39
C SER A 357 21.94 -39.32 34.28
N VAL A 358 22.77 -40.34 34.47
CA VAL A 358 23.86 -40.86 33.63
C VAL A 358 23.28 -41.86 32.62
N HIS A 359 23.92 -42.01 31.45
CA HIS A 359 24.05 -43.21 30.58
C HIS A 359 23.89 -42.86 29.09
N THR A 360 24.65 -43.34 28.10
CA THR A 360 25.97 -44.01 28.00
C THR A 360 26.37 -43.89 26.52
N ALA A 361 27.66 -43.75 26.21
CA ALA A 361 28.18 -43.85 24.86
C ALA A 361 28.23 -45.33 24.41
N VAL A 362 27.79 -45.61 23.18
CA VAL A 362 27.97 -46.90 22.52
C VAL A 362 29.03 -46.74 21.44
N HIS A 363 30.17 -47.39 21.68
CA HIS A 363 31.17 -47.72 20.67
C HIS A 363 30.62 -48.80 19.73
N ASN A 364 30.94 -48.70 18.44
CA ASN A 364 31.12 -49.87 17.60
C ASN A 364 32.32 -49.66 16.67
N GLU A 365 33.28 -50.57 16.79
CA GLU A 365 34.46 -50.69 15.95
C GLU A 365 34.12 -51.35 14.60
N GLY A 366 34.93 -51.07 13.58
CA GLY A 366 34.92 -51.77 12.30
C GLY A 366 36.11 -51.37 11.43
N ALA A 367 37.15 -52.19 11.48
CA ALA A 367 38.45 -52.02 10.84
C ALA A 367 38.42 -52.13 9.30
N ASN A 368 39.26 -51.35 8.61
CA ASN A 368 40.37 -51.91 7.83
C ASN A 368 41.33 -50.81 7.33
N ARG A 369 42.62 -50.94 7.70
CA ARG A 369 43.72 -50.24 7.04
C ARG A 369 44.20 -51.12 5.89
N ASP A 370 44.26 -50.57 4.69
CA ASP A 370 45.19 -51.06 3.69
C ASP A 370 46.04 -49.89 3.18
N SER A 371 47.35 -50.11 3.14
CA SER A 371 48.37 -49.12 2.82
C SER A 371 48.95 -49.47 1.47
N ARG A 372 48.72 -48.62 0.46
CA ARG A 372 49.59 -48.32 -0.71
C ARG A 372 48.78 -47.80 -1.89
N SER A 373 48.71 -46.48 -2.04
CA SER A 373 48.89 -45.82 -3.33
C SER A 373 49.18 -44.34 -3.08
N GLY A 374 50.41 -43.94 -3.40
CA GLY A 374 50.78 -42.53 -3.43
C GLY A 374 50.19 -41.88 -4.67
N GLN A 375 49.14 -41.10 -4.48
CA GLN A 375 48.74 -40.02 -5.37
C GLN A 375 48.30 -38.86 -4.48
N ALA A 376 49.11 -37.81 -4.42
CA ALA A 376 48.72 -36.55 -3.82
C ALA A 376 47.67 -35.91 -4.72
N SER A 377 46.40 -36.17 -4.45
CA SER A 377 45.32 -35.30 -4.93
C SER A 377 45.43 -33.96 -4.21
N PRO A 378 45.31 -32.81 -4.90
CA PRO A 378 45.24 -31.54 -4.20
C PRO A 378 43.99 -31.58 -3.33
N SER A 379 44.17 -31.57 -2.01
CA SER A 379 43.08 -31.33 -1.08
C SER A 379 42.62 -29.89 -1.27
N HIS A 380 41.72 -29.67 -2.22
CA HIS A 380 40.75 -28.60 -2.06
C HIS A 380 39.96 -28.96 -0.81
N ASP A 381 40.42 -28.43 0.33
CA ASP A 381 39.60 -28.35 1.53
C ASP A 381 38.47 -27.36 1.22
N SER A 382 37.44 -27.86 0.54
CA SER A 382 36.23 -27.10 0.27
C SER A 382 35.48 -27.03 1.59
N ARG A 383 35.85 -26.06 2.45
CA ARG A 383 35.06 -25.70 3.62
C ARG A 383 33.61 -25.58 3.17
N ARG A 384 32.73 -26.45 3.71
CA ARG A 384 31.31 -26.44 3.38
C ARG A 384 30.76 -25.07 3.78
N ILE A 385 30.20 -24.35 2.82
CA ILE A 385 29.61 -23.02 3.04
C ILE A 385 28.45 -23.18 4.02
N GLU A 386 28.52 -22.47 5.15
CA GLU A 386 27.43 -22.41 6.12
C GLU A 386 26.35 -21.45 5.63
N LYS A 387 25.09 -21.90 5.68
CA LYS A 387 23.97 -21.19 5.08
C LYS A 387 22.78 -21.21 6.04
N ASP A 388 22.15 -20.06 6.25
CA ASP A 388 20.96 -19.93 7.10
C ASP A 388 19.86 -19.12 6.41
N MET A 389 18.62 -19.53 6.65
CA MET A 389 17.42 -18.80 6.27
C MET A 389 16.78 -18.24 7.53
N VAL A 390 16.61 -16.92 7.60
CA VAL A 390 16.01 -16.21 8.72
C VAL A 390 14.60 -15.80 8.32
N ILE A 391 13.63 -16.24 9.11
CA ILE A 391 12.21 -16.13 8.79
C ILE A 391 11.50 -15.37 9.89
N ALA A 392 10.87 -14.25 9.53
CA ALA A 392 9.87 -13.59 10.36
C ALA A 392 8.52 -14.29 10.15
N SER A 393 7.95 -14.83 11.24
CA SER A 393 6.75 -15.67 11.19
C SER A 393 5.76 -15.27 12.28
N MET A 394 4.47 -15.47 12.00
CA MET A 394 3.44 -15.55 13.02
C MET A 394 3.20 -17.01 13.42
N LYS A 395 2.54 -17.23 14.57
CA LYS A 395 2.19 -18.57 15.06
C LYS A 395 1.30 -19.36 14.10
N THR A 396 0.50 -18.66 13.30
CA THR A 396 -0.42 -19.24 12.31
C THR A 396 0.24 -19.58 10.98
N ASP A 397 1.46 -19.14 10.73
CA ASP A 397 2.12 -19.37 9.45
C ASP A 397 2.65 -20.80 9.33
N ASN A 398 2.57 -21.37 8.12
CA ASN A 398 3.17 -22.65 7.81
C ASN A 398 4.56 -22.49 7.19
N THR A 399 5.59 -22.86 7.96
CA THR A 399 7.00 -22.83 7.52
C THR A 399 7.57 -24.22 7.20
N SER A 400 6.77 -25.30 7.24
CA SER A 400 7.25 -26.69 7.02
C SER A 400 7.91 -26.87 5.65
N TRP A 401 7.39 -26.16 4.64
CA TRP A 401 7.88 -26.22 3.27
C TRP A 401 9.37 -25.88 3.14
N LEU A 402 9.93 -25.06 4.04
CA LEU A 402 11.35 -24.70 4.05
C LEU A 402 12.22 -25.90 4.40
N PHE A 403 11.78 -26.73 5.35
CA PHE A 403 12.49 -27.93 5.77
C PHE A 403 12.46 -28.99 4.69
N GLU A 404 11.32 -29.13 3.99
CA GLU A 404 11.13 -30.06 2.89
C GLU A 404 11.94 -29.68 1.65
N ASN A 405 11.97 -28.40 1.27
CA ASN A 405 12.52 -27.97 -0.01
C ASN A 405 14.00 -27.53 0.05
N PHE A 406 14.51 -27.19 1.24
CA PHE A 406 15.87 -26.65 1.41
C PHE A 406 16.64 -27.35 2.54
N PRO A 407 16.79 -28.69 2.53
CA PRO A 407 17.41 -29.43 3.64
C PRO A 407 18.85 -28.99 3.95
N ASP A 408 19.58 -28.47 2.95
CA ASP A 408 20.96 -27.99 3.09
C ASP A 408 21.11 -26.58 3.70
N TRP A 409 20.00 -25.92 4.02
CA TRP A 409 20.01 -24.63 4.71
C TRP A 409 19.58 -24.85 6.16
N HIS A 410 20.26 -24.20 7.09
CA HIS A 410 19.72 -24.00 8.43
C HIS A 410 18.51 -23.05 8.37
N LYS A 411 17.61 -23.13 9.35
CA LYS A 411 16.42 -22.26 9.43
C LYS A 411 16.31 -21.67 10.83
N SER A 412 16.32 -20.35 10.88
CA SER A 412 16.10 -19.56 12.08
C SER A 412 14.73 -18.90 11.99
N VAL A 413 13.70 -19.60 12.50
CA VAL A 413 12.28 -19.15 12.44
C VAL A 413 11.93 -18.39 13.71
N TYR A 414 11.75 -17.07 13.60
CA TYR A 414 11.34 -16.21 14.71
C TYR A 414 9.82 -16.03 14.71
N VAL A 415 9.16 -16.46 15.78
CA VAL A 415 7.70 -16.30 15.96
C VAL A 415 7.44 -15.06 16.80
N VAL A 416 6.94 -13.99 16.16
CA VAL A 416 6.91 -12.65 16.77
C VAL A 416 5.71 -12.41 17.70
N ASP A 417 4.67 -13.22 17.58
CA ASP A 417 3.43 -13.17 18.36
C ASP A 417 3.34 -14.26 19.45
N ASP A 418 4.40 -15.04 19.66
CA ASP A 418 4.50 -16.03 20.74
C ASP A 418 5.77 -15.79 21.58
N LYS A 419 5.58 -15.26 22.80
CA LYS A 419 6.68 -14.97 23.74
C LYS A 419 7.37 -16.23 24.27
N ASN A 420 6.78 -17.41 24.09
CA ASN A 420 7.35 -18.68 24.53
C ASN A 420 7.99 -19.48 23.38
N ALA A 421 8.01 -18.94 22.16
CA ALA A 421 8.70 -19.57 21.04
C ALA A 421 10.21 -19.62 21.30
N GLU A 422 10.86 -20.66 20.77
CA GLU A 422 12.31 -20.88 20.90
C GLU A 422 13.12 -19.67 20.41
N LEU A 423 12.72 -19.12 19.27
CA LEU A 423 13.23 -17.86 18.73
C LEU A 423 12.06 -16.86 18.66
N THR A 424 12.20 -15.73 19.34
CA THR A 424 11.23 -14.63 19.35
C THR A 424 11.96 -13.29 19.45
N VAL A 425 11.22 -12.19 19.37
CA VAL A 425 11.75 -10.83 19.40
C VAL A 425 11.47 -10.14 20.73
N PRO A 426 12.33 -9.18 21.16
CA PRO A 426 12.09 -8.43 22.40
C PRO A 426 10.82 -7.58 22.33
N GLN A 427 10.40 -7.18 21.13
CA GLN A 427 9.20 -6.37 20.89
C GLN A 427 8.69 -6.63 19.47
N ASN A 428 7.38 -6.81 19.29
CA ASN A 428 6.78 -6.90 17.96
C ASN A 428 6.54 -5.48 17.40
N LYS A 429 7.57 -4.88 16.78
CA LYS A 429 7.57 -3.53 16.19
C LYS A 429 8.56 -3.43 15.02
N GLY A 430 8.19 -2.72 13.96
CA GLY A 430 8.97 -2.58 12.73
C GLY A 430 8.86 -3.77 11.78
N ARG A 431 7.76 -4.53 11.81
CA ARG A 431 7.54 -5.73 10.98
C ARG A 431 8.73 -6.72 11.05
N GLU A 432 9.20 -7.24 9.91
CA GLU A 432 10.32 -8.19 9.80
C GLU A 432 11.66 -7.60 10.24
N SER A 433 11.80 -6.28 10.28
CA SER A 433 13.08 -5.63 10.60
C SER A 433 13.56 -5.92 12.01
N MET A 434 12.66 -6.09 12.98
CA MET A 434 13.05 -6.47 14.34
C MET A 434 13.66 -7.88 14.40
N VAL A 435 13.10 -8.82 13.64
CA VAL A 435 13.62 -10.18 13.52
C VAL A 435 15.03 -10.12 12.92
N TYR A 436 15.19 -9.41 11.81
CA TYR A 436 16.46 -9.37 11.07
C TYR A 436 17.57 -8.73 11.91
N LEU A 437 17.28 -7.61 12.58
CA LEU A 437 18.22 -6.96 13.49
C LEU A 437 18.56 -7.84 14.69
N THR A 438 17.56 -8.50 15.28
CA THR A 438 17.78 -9.41 16.43
C THR A 438 18.68 -10.58 16.03
N TYR A 439 18.41 -11.23 14.90
CA TYR A 439 19.26 -12.29 14.39
C TYR A 439 20.71 -11.82 14.17
N ILE A 440 20.90 -10.68 13.49
CA ILE A 440 22.24 -10.14 13.21
C ILE A 440 22.99 -9.85 14.51
N ILE A 441 22.34 -9.25 15.51
CA ILE A 441 22.95 -8.90 16.79
C ILE A 441 23.33 -10.16 17.57
N ASP A 442 22.42 -11.12 17.67
CA ASP A 442 22.59 -12.28 18.53
C ASP A 442 23.65 -13.24 17.94
N ASN A 443 23.78 -13.26 16.61
CA ASN A 443 24.70 -14.15 15.89
C ASN A 443 25.97 -13.45 15.37
N TYR A 444 26.14 -12.13 15.57
CA TYR A 444 27.18 -11.31 14.91
C TYR A 444 28.59 -11.94 14.86
N ASP A 445 29.00 -12.52 15.99
CA ASP A 445 30.33 -13.11 16.17
C ASP A 445 30.47 -14.50 15.51
N HIS A 446 29.35 -15.18 15.25
CA HIS A 446 29.27 -16.54 14.71
C HIS A 446 28.33 -16.67 13.50
N LEU A 447 28.17 -15.59 12.71
CA LEU A 447 27.33 -15.60 11.51
C LEU A 447 27.77 -16.68 10.50
N PRO A 448 26.83 -17.40 9.88
CA PRO A 448 27.11 -18.34 8.78
C PRO A 448 27.61 -17.58 7.55
N ASP A 449 28.30 -18.23 6.62
CA ASP A 449 28.89 -17.59 5.44
C ASP A 449 27.85 -16.78 4.63
N VAL A 450 26.63 -17.31 4.54
CA VAL A 450 25.51 -16.72 3.79
C VAL A 450 24.21 -16.78 4.60
N VAL A 451 23.50 -15.66 4.62
CA VAL A 451 22.18 -15.51 5.25
C VAL A 451 21.16 -15.05 4.22
N LEU A 452 20.00 -15.71 4.17
CA LEU A 452 18.83 -15.23 3.44
C LEU A 452 17.78 -14.76 4.44
N PHE A 453 17.30 -13.53 4.29
CA PHE A 453 16.18 -12.97 5.03
C PHE A 453 14.93 -13.04 4.15
N ILE A 454 13.93 -13.80 4.59
CA ILE A 454 12.71 -14.09 3.80
C ILE A 454 11.45 -14.03 4.68
N HIS A 455 10.28 -13.96 4.05
CA HIS A 455 9.01 -14.12 4.75
C HIS A 455 8.62 -15.60 4.92
N SER A 456 7.64 -15.86 5.78
CA SER A 456 7.23 -17.21 6.18
C SER A 456 6.45 -18.00 5.11
N LYS A 457 5.63 -17.31 4.31
CA LYS A 457 4.72 -17.96 3.35
C LYS A 457 5.43 -18.42 2.08
N ARG A 458 5.19 -19.67 1.67
CA ARG A 458 5.67 -20.21 0.39
C ARG A 458 5.12 -19.44 -0.80
N TYR A 459 3.81 -19.27 -0.83
CA TYR A 459 3.12 -18.52 -1.87
C TYR A 459 2.77 -17.14 -1.32
N GLN A 460 3.35 -16.10 -1.91
CA GLN A 460 3.09 -14.71 -1.54
C GLN A 460 3.49 -13.78 -2.68
N TRP A 461 2.72 -12.72 -2.91
CA TRP A 461 2.94 -11.78 -4.01
C TRP A 461 4.32 -11.12 -4.03
N HIS A 462 5.03 -11.11 -2.90
CA HIS A 462 6.40 -10.61 -2.78
C HIS A 462 7.45 -11.50 -3.47
N ASN A 463 7.07 -12.69 -3.94
CA ASN A 463 7.97 -13.60 -4.65
C ASN A 463 7.93 -13.33 -6.16
N ASP A 464 9.11 -13.13 -6.76
CA ASP A 464 9.29 -12.79 -8.18
C ASP A 464 9.18 -14.01 -9.12
N ASP A 465 8.09 -14.74 -8.94
CA ASP A 465 7.71 -15.95 -9.69
C ASP A 465 6.29 -15.80 -10.24
N PRO A 466 5.98 -16.37 -11.43
CA PRO A 466 4.63 -16.37 -12.00
C PRO A 466 3.53 -16.79 -11.05
N TYR A 467 3.78 -17.82 -10.23
CA TYR A 467 2.81 -18.31 -9.26
C TYR A 467 3.05 -17.77 -7.86
N TYR A 468 3.88 -16.75 -7.73
CA TYR A 468 4.26 -16.18 -6.45
C TYR A 468 4.87 -17.24 -5.51
N ASP A 469 5.43 -18.32 -6.06
CA ASP A 469 6.04 -19.42 -5.31
C ASP A 469 7.50 -19.11 -5.00
N GLY A 470 7.87 -19.16 -3.72
CA GLY A 470 9.25 -18.96 -3.28
C GLY A 470 10.17 -20.12 -3.65
N VAL A 471 9.65 -21.34 -3.86
CA VAL A 471 10.48 -22.53 -4.07
C VAL A 471 11.31 -22.47 -5.36
N PRO A 472 10.74 -22.21 -6.55
CA PRO A 472 11.52 -22.14 -7.78
C PRO A 472 12.60 -21.07 -7.72
N MET A 473 12.29 -19.92 -7.09
CA MET A 473 13.23 -18.80 -6.99
C MET A 473 14.39 -19.10 -6.05
N LEU A 474 14.11 -19.58 -4.84
CA LEU A 474 15.14 -19.89 -3.85
C LEU A 474 16.02 -21.08 -4.28
N ARG A 475 15.49 -22.05 -5.03
CA ARG A 475 16.31 -23.14 -5.60
C ARG A 475 17.30 -22.66 -6.66
N ARG A 476 16.94 -21.59 -7.36
CA ARG A 476 17.74 -20.97 -8.41
C ARG A 476 18.69 -19.90 -7.89
N PHE A 477 18.59 -19.55 -6.61
CA PHE A 477 19.39 -18.50 -6.00
C PHE A 477 20.90 -18.76 -6.14
N GLN A 478 21.60 -17.80 -6.73
CA GLN A 478 23.02 -17.91 -7.05
C GLN A 478 23.88 -17.48 -5.85
N VAL A 479 24.12 -18.42 -4.93
CA VAL A 479 25.04 -18.22 -3.79
C VAL A 479 26.41 -17.65 -4.20
N PRO A 480 27.07 -18.11 -5.28
CA PRO A 480 28.35 -17.53 -5.71
C PRO A 480 28.24 -16.04 -6.09
N TYR A 481 27.11 -15.63 -6.69
CA TYR A 481 26.86 -14.22 -7.00
C TYR A 481 26.71 -13.40 -5.73
N LEU A 482 25.93 -13.89 -4.75
CA LEU A 482 25.83 -13.24 -3.45
C LEU A 482 27.20 -13.14 -2.75
N GLN A 483 28.00 -14.21 -2.74
CA GLN A 483 29.35 -14.21 -2.16
C GLN A 483 30.24 -13.11 -2.75
N LYS A 484 30.08 -12.83 -4.06
CA LYS A 484 30.79 -11.76 -4.75
C LYS A 484 30.23 -10.36 -4.45
N GLN A 485 28.91 -10.22 -4.38
CA GLN A 485 28.25 -8.91 -4.23
C GLN A 485 28.09 -8.45 -2.78
N GLY A 486 28.11 -9.37 -1.83
CA GLY A 486 27.89 -9.13 -0.41
C GLY A 486 26.43 -8.92 -0.02
N TYR A 487 25.64 -8.24 -0.87
CA TYR A 487 24.21 -8.00 -0.70
C TYR A 487 23.49 -8.13 -2.04
N VAL A 488 22.34 -8.81 -2.03
CA VAL A 488 21.46 -9.01 -3.20
C VAL A 488 20.00 -8.96 -2.75
N ASN A 489 19.18 -8.15 -3.42
CA ASN A 489 17.73 -8.16 -3.25
C ASN A 489 17.13 -9.39 -3.97
N LEU A 490 16.14 -10.05 -3.36
CA LEU A 490 15.47 -11.22 -3.96
C LEU A 490 14.35 -10.83 -4.95
N ARG A 491 14.12 -9.53 -5.14
CA ARG A 491 13.16 -8.98 -6.09
C ARG A 491 13.87 -8.28 -7.24
N CYS A 492 13.42 -8.55 -8.46
CA CYS A 492 14.02 -8.07 -9.70
C CYS A 492 13.09 -7.16 -10.50
N ALA A 493 11.77 -7.34 -10.40
CA ALA A 493 10.80 -6.45 -11.05
C ALA A 493 10.80 -5.06 -10.40
N TRP A 494 10.76 -4.02 -11.23
CA TRP A 494 10.78 -2.62 -10.76
C TRP A 494 9.42 -2.09 -10.32
N ILE A 495 8.36 -2.84 -10.56
CA ILE A 495 6.95 -2.47 -10.35
C ILE A 495 6.64 -1.79 -9.01
N LEU A 496 7.46 -2.02 -7.97
CA LEU A 496 7.38 -1.32 -6.68
C LEU A 496 8.78 -0.98 -6.17
N GLY A 497 9.00 0.30 -5.85
CA GLY A 497 10.21 0.80 -5.19
C GLY A 497 11.32 1.33 -6.08
N CYS A 498 11.31 1.00 -7.37
CA CYS A 498 12.30 1.45 -8.36
C CYS A 498 11.66 2.33 -9.45
N PRO A 499 12.38 3.31 -10.05
CA PRO A 499 13.77 3.66 -9.76
C PRO A 499 13.96 4.55 -8.52
N ALA A 500 12.94 5.29 -8.12
CA ALA A 500 12.97 6.17 -6.95
C ALA A 500 11.59 6.16 -6.28
N GLU A 501 11.54 5.67 -5.05
CA GLU A 501 10.32 5.62 -4.23
C GLU A 501 10.23 6.83 -3.30
N ILE A 502 11.34 7.21 -2.69
CA ILE A 502 11.39 8.21 -1.63
C ILE A 502 12.26 9.38 -2.09
N HIS A 503 11.79 10.61 -1.89
CA HIS A 503 12.50 11.85 -2.22
C HIS A 503 12.69 12.70 -0.95
N PRO A 504 13.66 12.39 -0.07
CA PRO A 504 13.71 12.88 1.31
C PRO A 504 13.69 14.40 1.50
N HIS A 505 14.10 15.20 0.51
CA HIS A 505 14.11 16.66 0.60
C HIS A 505 12.87 17.34 0.05
N SER A 506 12.18 16.74 -0.93
CA SER A 506 10.94 17.27 -1.50
C SER A 506 9.69 16.68 -0.87
N ASP A 507 9.82 15.53 -0.20
CA ASP A 507 8.76 14.92 0.60
C ASP A 507 8.49 15.70 1.91
N THR A 508 9.14 16.85 2.12
CA THR A 508 8.91 17.74 3.27
C THR A 508 7.70 18.63 3.04
N HIS A 509 6.73 18.58 3.96
CA HIS A 509 5.47 19.33 3.92
C HIS A 509 4.47 18.92 2.83
N ARG A 510 4.65 17.72 2.28
CA ARG A 510 3.53 16.94 1.76
C ARG A 510 3.05 16.07 2.89
N ASP A 511 1.81 16.31 3.28
CA ASP A 511 1.06 15.47 4.22
C ASP A 511 0.92 14.01 3.72
N ASP A 512 1.38 13.77 2.48
CA ASP A 512 1.12 12.71 1.52
C ASP A 512 2.25 11.67 1.36
N VAL A 513 3.30 11.67 2.20
CA VAL A 513 4.36 10.65 2.15
C VAL A 513 4.55 9.95 3.50
N HIS A 514 3.97 8.76 3.66
CA HIS A 514 4.03 8.01 4.92
C HIS A 514 5.44 7.50 5.29
N ALA A 515 6.41 7.46 4.36
CA ALA A 515 7.82 7.31 4.71
C ALA A 515 8.61 8.61 4.51
N GLY A 516 8.57 9.27 3.36
CA GLY A 516 9.47 10.39 2.99
C GLY A 516 9.60 11.55 3.99
N GLU A 517 8.49 12.03 4.56
CA GLU A 517 8.52 13.08 5.61
C GLU A 517 9.35 12.62 6.81
N TYR A 518 9.14 11.36 7.23
CA TYR A 518 9.83 10.73 8.35
C TYR A 518 11.15 10.10 7.95
N PHE A 519 11.37 9.85 6.66
CA PHE A 519 12.52 9.12 6.15
C PHE A 519 13.74 9.99 6.28
N LYS A 520 13.64 11.29 5.96
CA LYS A 520 14.73 12.24 6.22
C LYS A 520 15.18 12.19 7.68
N LYS A 521 14.23 12.29 8.62
CA LYS A 521 14.53 12.26 10.06
C LYS A 521 15.06 10.90 10.50
N GLY A 522 14.37 9.82 10.13
CA GLY A 522 14.76 8.45 10.45
C GLY A 522 16.12 8.09 9.87
N PHE A 523 16.42 8.51 8.64
CA PHE A 523 17.71 8.35 7.98
C PHE A 523 18.80 9.09 8.75
N MET A 524 18.59 10.34 9.17
CA MET A 524 19.56 11.07 9.99
C MET A 524 19.82 10.40 11.35
N GLU A 525 18.80 9.76 11.94
CA GLU A 525 18.93 9.02 13.22
C GLU A 525 19.62 7.67 13.04
N LEU A 526 19.35 6.97 11.93
CA LEU A 526 19.99 5.69 11.57
C LEU A 526 21.44 5.92 11.15
N PHE A 527 21.70 6.90 10.28
CA PHE A 527 22.98 7.21 9.67
C PHE A 527 23.49 8.60 10.11
N PRO A 528 23.88 8.76 11.39
CA PRO A 528 24.32 10.05 11.90
C PRO A 528 25.57 10.55 11.17
N GLY A 529 25.51 11.77 10.64
CA GLY A 529 26.62 12.40 9.92
C GLY A 529 26.75 12.01 8.45
N VAL A 530 25.81 11.25 7.90
CA VAL A 530 25.70 10.95 6.47
C VAL A 530 24.72 11.93 5.82
N ASP A 531 25.09 12.47 4.66
CA ASP A 531 24.19 13.35 3.90
C ASP A 531 22.93 12.59 3.47
N VAL A 532 21.78 13.22 3.69
CA VAL A 532 20.49 12.65 3.30
C VAL A 532 20.43 12.64 1.77
N PRO A 533 20.16 11.50 1.13
CA PRO A 533 20.11 11.40 -0.33
C PRO A 533 18.92 12.16 -0.90
N ASP A 534 19.03 12.58 -2.16
CA ASP A 534 17.93 13.23 -2.90
C ASP A 534 16.82 12.26 -3.28
N GLU A 535 17.20 11.03 -3.60
CA GLU A 535 16.30 9.95 -4.00
C GLU A 535 16.74 8.63 -3.37
N VAL A 536 15.78 7.79 -3.01
CA VAL A 536 16.00 6.42 -2.54
C VAL A 536 15.09 5.49 -3.33
N GLY A 537 15.67 4.42 -3.88
CA GLY A 537 14.93 3.43 -4.64
C GLY A 537 15.59 2.06 -4.59
N VAL A 538 14.78 1.04 -4.42
CA VAL A 538 15.16 -0.37 -4.43
C VAL A 538 13.89 -1.20 -4.64
N SER A 539 13.98 -2.33 -5.33
CA SER A 539 12.82 -3.22 -5.44
C SER A 539 12.32 -3.62 -4.05
N CYS A 540 11.02 -3.45 -3.82
CA CYS A 540 10.36 -3.60 -2.52
C CYS A 540 10.63 -4.93 -1.79
N CYS A 541 10.25 -4.90 -0.51
CA CYS A 541 9.70 -6.00 0.29
C CYS A 541 10.68 -6.73 1.22
N ALA A 542 11.82 -6.12 1.54
CA ALA A 542 12.79 -6.55 2.56
C ALA A 542 13.29 -8.02 2.48
N GLN A 543 13.10 -8.71 1.36
CA GLN A 543 13.66 -10.05 1.16
C GLN A 543 15.01 -9.95 0.45
N PHE A 544 16.09 -10.36 1.11
CA PHE A 544 17.44 -10.19 0.58
C PHE A 544 18.41 -11.26 1.10
N GLY A 545 19.47 -11.47 0.34
CA GLY A 545 20.63 -12.24 0.76
C GLY A 545 21.79 -11.33 1.16
N VAL A 546 22.52 -11.73 2.19
CA VAL A 546 23.73 -11.05 2.64
C VAL A 546 24.80 -12.05 3.10
N THR A 547 26.06 -11.70 2.92
CA THR A 547 27.19 -12.50 3.40
C THR A 547 27.61 -12.07 4.80
N SER A 548 28.20 -12.98 5.58
CA SER A 548 28.70 -12.61 6.91
C SER A 548 29.79 -11.55 6.87
N TRP A 549 30.67 -11.58 5.86
CA TRP A 549 31.68 -10.53 5.69
C TRP A 549 31.04 -9.16 5.43
N LYS A 550 29.94 -9.11 4.66
CA LYS A 550 29.22 -7.86 4.39
C LYS A 550 28.52 -7.32 5.63
N ILE A 551 27.91 -8.19 6.45
CA ILE A 551 27.36 -7.79 7.76
C ILE A 551 28.47 -7.21 8.65
N ARG A 552 29.66 -7.83 8.67
CA ARG A 552 30.78 -7.42 9.53
C ARG A 552 31.52 -6.16 9.08
N GLU A 553 31.29 -5.67 7.87
CA GLU A 553 31.80 -4.34 7.47
C GLU A 553 31.23 -3.22 8.36
N ARG A 554 30.03 -3.43 8.91
CA ARG A 554 29.40 -2.52 9.86
C ARG A 554 29.56 -3.08 11.28
N PRO A 555 29.99 -2.26 12.27
CA PRO A 555 30.18 -2.74 13.64
C PRO A 555 28.85 -3.16 14.29
N LYS A 556 28.90 -4.17 15.17
CA LYS A 556 27.73 -4.67 15.94
C LYS A 556 26.93 -3.55 16.62
N SER A 557 27.61 -2.52 17.11
CA SER A 557 27.00 -1.36 17.78
C SER A 557 26.00 -0.59 16.91
N ASP A 558 26.19 -0.59 15.58
CA ASP A 558 25.25 0.06 14.67
C ASP A 558 23.95 -0.72 14.56
N TYR A 559 24.02 -2.05 14.42
CA TYR A 559 22.82 -2.90 14.42
C TYR A 559 22.04 -2.78 15.73
N VAL A 560 22.75 -2.71 16.86
CA VAL A 560 22.13 -2.43 18.17
C VAL A 560 21.45 -1.06 18.19
N ARG A 561 22.07 -0.02 17.60
CA ARG A 561 21.47 1.31 17.47
C ARG A 561 20.22 1.27 16.59
N PHE A 562 20.25 0.58 15.45
CA PHE A 562 19.09 0.45 14.56
C PHE A 562 17.93 -0.25 15.27
N ARG A 563 18.21 -1.34 16.01
CA ARG A 563 17.17 -2.06 16.77
C ARG A 563 16.59 -1.18 17.88
N LYS A 564 17.45 -0.42 18.55
CA LYS A 564 17.03 0.54 19.58
C LYS A 564 16.14 1.64 18.99
N TRP A 565 16.55 2.25 17.88
CA TRP A 565 15.73 3.22 17.15
C TRP A 565 14.37 2.64 16.78
N LEU A 566 14.37 1.43 16.22
CA LEU A 566 13.14 0.74 15.81
C LEU A 566 12.21 0.48 17.00
N ALA A 567 12.75 0.13 18.17
CA ALA A 567 11.98 -0.11 19.38
C ALA A 567 11.42 1.18 20.00
N GLU A 568 12.22 2.26 20.03
CA GLU A 568 11.93 3.48 20.78
C GLU A 568 11.25 4.58 19.95
N THR A 569 11.29 4.49 18.62
CA THR A 569 10.71 5.50 17.74
C THR A 569 9.20 5.65 17.97
N PRO A 570 8.66 6.89 18.03
CA PRO A 570 7.22 7.12 18.17
C PRO A 570 6.43 6.76 16.91
N LEU A 571 7.11 6.47 15.80
CA LEU A 571 6.48 6.07 14.55
C LEU A 571 5.71 4.75 14.71
N LYS A 572 4.61 4.61 13.98
CA LYS A 572 3.83 3.36 13.92
C LYS A 572 4.67 2.23 13.28
N ASP A 573 4.22 1.00 13.51
CA ASP A 573 4.89 -0.24 13.08
C ASP A 573 5.17 -0.27 11.57
N ASP A 574 4.17 0.08 10.77
CA ASP A 574 4.23 0.16 9.32
C ASP A 574 5.22 1.20 8.81
N LEU A 575 5.21 2.42 9.38
CA LEU A 575 6.09 3.51 8.94
C LEU A 575 7.56 3.22 9.29
N SER A 576 7.80 2.78 10.53
CA SER A 576 9.15 2.45 10.99
C SER A 576 9.72 1.22 10.28
N GLY A 577 8.88 0.22 9.97
CA GLY A 577 9.24 -0.91 9.10
C GLY A 577 9.60 -0.45 7.68
N ARG A 578 8.82 0.45 7.08
CA ARG A 578 9.09 0.98 5.72
C ARG A 578 10.40 1.75 5.63
N ILE A 579 10.74 2.56 6.64
CA ILE A 579 12.04 3.23 6.69
C ILE A 579 13.19 2.21 6.69
N MET A 580 13.05 1.12 7.46
CA MET A 580 14.04 0.05 7.49
C MET A 580 14.11 -0.72 6.16
N GLU A 581 12.95 -1.03 5.54
CA GLU A 581 12.84 -1.68 4.23
C GLU A 581 13.70 -0.95 3.19
N TYR A 582 13.56 0.38 3.10
CA TYR A 582 14.33 1.24 2.19
C TYR A 582 15.70 1.64 2.72
N SER A 583 16.14 1.11 3.87
CA SER A 583 17.48 1.34 4.40
C SER A 583 18.40 0.13 4.23
N TRP A 584 17.88 -1.07 4.02
CA TRP A 584 18.69 -2.30 4.03
C TRP A 584 19.84 -2.29 3.02
N HIS A 585 19.59 -1.91 1.77
CA HIS A 585 20.63 -1.87 0.75
C HIS A 585 21.74 -0.87 1.13
N MET A 586 21.40 0.27 1.72
CA MET A 586 22.36 1.26 2.23
C MET A 586 23.07 0.81 3.50
N ILE A 587 22.38 0.09 4.41
CA ILE A 587 23.00 -0.55 5.58
C ILE A 587 24.15 -1.46 5.14
N PHE A 588 23.98 -2.16 4.01
CA PHE A 588 24.97 -3.04 3.39
C PHE A 588 25.76 -2.38 2.24
N GLY A 589 25.85 -1.05 2.23
CA GLY A 589 26.83 -0.32 1.42
C GLY A 589 26.50 -0.19 -0.07
N LYS A 590 25.25 -0.39 -0.48
CA LYS A 590 24.78 0.00 -1.82
C LYS A 590 24.38 1.48 -1.82
N GLY A 591 24.33 2.08 -3.02
CA GLY A 591 23.92 3.47 -3.20
C GLY A 591 22.44 3.70 -2.85
N PRO A 592 22.01 4.96 -2.64
CA PRO A 592 20.63 5.30 -2.28
C PRO A 592 19.59 4.78 -3.29
N VAL A 593 19.91 4.84 -4.58
CA VAL A 593 19.16 4.18 -5.65
C VAL A 593 19.93 2.93 -6.08
N TYR A 594 19.36 1.75 -5.84
CA TYR A 594 19.91 0.46 -6.22
C TYR A 594 18.85 -0.37 -6.95
N CYS A 595 18.72 -0.08 -8.25
CA CYS A 595 17.76 -0.71 -9.16
C CYS A 595 18.49 -1.33 -10.35
N PRO A 596 19.08 -2.54 -10.21
CA PRO A 596 19.61 -3.27 -11.36
C PRO A 596 18.48 -3.58 -12.33
N THR A 597 18.77 -3.66 -13.64
CA THR A 597 17.74 -4.01 -14.63
C THR A 597 17.14 -5.39 -14.31
N ALA A 598 15.86 -5.59 -14.65
CA ALA A 598 15.18 -6.87 -14.42
C ALA A 598 15.94 -8.03 -15.08
N GLU A 599 16.44 -7.84 -16.30
CA GLU A 599 17.28 -8.80 -17.02
C GLU A 599 18.55 -9.18 -16.23
N GLU A 600 19.31 -8.17 -15.79
CA GLU A 600 20.54 -8.39 -15.04
C GLU A 600 20.25 -9.12 -13.73
N CYS A 601 19.20 -8.70 -13.02
CA CYS A 601 18.82 -9.27 -11.75
C CYS A 601 18.40 -10.74 -11.91
N TYR A 602 17.45 -11.07 -12.81
CA TYR A 602 17.01 -12.45 -13.02
C TYR A 602 18.17 -13.36 -13.46
N CYS A 603 19.05 -12.89 -14.34
CA CYS A 603 20.21 -13.65 -14.78
C CYS A 603 21.20 -13.89 -13.64
N LYS A 604 21.62 -12.84 -12.92
CA LYS A 604 22.70 -12.96 -11.93
C LYS A 604 22.24 -13.53 -10.59
N VAL A 605 21.03 -13.21 -10.15
CA VAL A 605 20.47 -13.65 -8.87
C VAL A 605 19.86 -15.04 -8.97
N PHE A 606 19.22 -15.36 -10.09
CA PHE A 606 18.45 -16.59 -10.27
C PHE A 606 18.90 -17.46 -11.46
N GLY A 607 19.96 -17.09 -12.18
CA GLY A 607 20.43 -17.86 -13.33
C GLY A 607 19.44 -17.90 -14.51
N LEU A 608 18.47 -17.00 -14.55
CA LEU A 608 17.46 -16.90 -15.62
C LEU A 608 17.92 -15.87 -16.65
N CYS A 609 18.89 -16.24 -17.49
CA CYS A 609 19.53 -15.32 -18.43
C CYS A 609 18.86 -15.26 -19.81
N ASP A 610 18.02 -16.23 -20.14
CA ASP A 610 17.37 -16.34 -21.45
C ASP A 610 15.94 -15.76 -21.45
N LEU A 611 15.74 -14.63 -20.76
CA LEU A 611 14.44 -13.97 -20.65
C LEU A 611 14.30 -12.85 -21.68
N THR A 612 13.08 -12.68 -22.21
CA THR A 612 12.75 -11.51 -23.02
C THR A 612 12.35 -10.36 -22.10
N CYS A 613 13.17 -9.32 -22.02
CA CYS A 613 12.92 -8.15 -21.17
C CYS A 613 12.75 -6.90 -22.05
N PRO A 614 11.50 -6.45 -22.32
CA PRO A 614 11.23 -5.35 -23.26
C PRO A 614 11.69 -3.99 -22.73
N THR A 615 11.85 -3.88 -21.42
CA THR A 615 12.35 -2.68 -20.74
C THR A 615 13.34 -3.08 -19.63
N GLU A 616 14.05 -2.11 -19.07
CA GLU A 616 14.89 -2.31 -17.89
C GLU A 616 14.11 -2.73 -16.64
N ARG A 617 12.78 -2.59 -16.66
CA ARG A 617 11.89 -2.70 -15.50
C ARG A 617 11.30 -4.09 -15.29
N GLU A 618 11.17 -4.86 -16.36
CA GLU A 618 10.41 -6.12 -16.35
C GLU A 618 10.89 -7.12 -17.39
N CYS A 619 10.55 -8.40 -17.16
CA CYS A 619 10.75 -9.47 -18.11
C CYS A 619 9.44 -10.22 -18.34
N VAL A 620 9.14 -10.53 -19.61
CA VAL A 620 7.88 -11.17 -20.02
C VAL A 620 7.69 -12.47 -19.26
N GLY A 621 6.52 -12.60 -18.64
CA GLY A 621 6.10 -13.82 -17.96
C GLY A 621 6.91 -14.18 -16.72
N ARG A 622 7.56 -13.20 -16.06
CA ARG A 622 8.22 -13.42 -14.77
C ARG A 622 7.41 -12.97 -13.58
N TYR A 623 6.93 -11.74 -13.62
CA TYR A 623 6.18 -11.16 -12.53
C TYR A 623 5.16 -10.19 -13.09
N VAL A 624 3.95 -10.29 -12.57
CA VAL A 624 2.90 -9.29 -12.72
C VAL A 624 2.43 -8.99 -11.30
N LEU A 625 2.13 -7.73 -11.01
CA LEU A 625 1.55 -7.40 -9.72
C LEU A 625 0.21 -8.15 -9.61
N PRO A 626 0.01 -9.04 -8.61
CA PRO A 626 -1.24 -9.76 -8.53
C PRO A 626 -2.38 -8.78 -8.28
N PRO A 627 -3.60 -9.18 -8.64
CA PRO A 627 -4.76 -8.40 -8.28
C PRO A 627 -4.83 -8.22 -6.74
N TYR A 628 -4.54 -9.25 -5.94
CA TYR A 628 -4.60 -9.18 -4.47
C TYR A 628 -3.23 -9.33 -3.82
N SER A 629 -3.07 -8.71 -2.65
CA SER A 629 -1.97 -9.03 -1.73
C SER A 629 -2.10 -10.41 -1.04
N THR A 630 -3.30 -11.01 -1.00
CA THR A 630 -3.51 -12.33 -0.37
C THR A 630 -3.96 -13.35 -1.40
N LEU A 631 -3.19 -14.42 -1.58
CA LEU A 631 -3.47 -15.52 -2.52
C LEU A 631 -4.75 -16.30 -2.16
N PRO A 632 -5.50 -16.83 -3.16
CA PRO A 632 -6.72 -17.58 -2.91
C PRO A 632 -6.47 -18.82 -2.06
N GLU A 633 -7.50 -19.25 -1.32
CA GLU A 633 -7.50 -20.57 -0.71
C GLU A 633 -7.43 -21.65 -1.81
N GLY A 634 -6.45 -22.55 -1.70
CA GLY A 634 -6.20 -23.58 -2.72
C GLY A 634 -5.18 -23.19 -3.81
N TRP A 635 -4.60 -21.98 -3.75
CA TRP A 635 -3.46 -21.62 -4.60
C TRP A 635 -2.30 -22.62 -4.44
N PRO A 636 -1.60 -23.00 -5.52
CA PRO A 636 -1.65 -22.47 -6.89
C PRO A 636 -2.62 -23.21 -7.82
N TYR A 637 -3.40 -24.17 -7.31
CA TYR A 637 -4.30 -24.98 -8.12
C TYR A 637 -5.67 -24.35 -8.31
N ILE A 638 -6.02 -23.41 -7.44
CA ILE A 638 -7.24 -22.59 -7.55
C ILE A 638 -6.82 -21.16 -7.80
N GLY A 639 -7.29 -20.64 -8.92
CA GLY A 639 -7.07 -19.28 -9.36
C GLY A 639 -7.88 -18.26 -8.60
N TRP A 640 -7.58 -17.00 -8.91
CA TRP A 640 -8.26 -15.84 -8.38
C TRP A 640 -9.78 -15.82 -8.55
N ASN A 641 -10.28 -16.38 -9.66
CA ASN A 641 -11.72 -16.46 -9.98
C ASN A 641 -12.31 -17.83 -9.58
N GLY A 642 -11.63 -18.59 -8.73
CA GLY A 642 -12.04 -19.95 -8.30
C GLY A 642 -11.87 -21.03 -9.37
N GLN A 643 -11.29 -20.70 -10.52
CA GLN A 643 -11.03 -21.64 -11.60
C GLN A 643 -9.89 -22.60 -11.25
N GLN A 644 -9.98 -23.84 -11.71
CA GLN A 644 -8.84 -24.76 -11.61
C GLN A 644 -7.71 -24.28 -12.51
N GLN A 645 -6.49 -24.32 -12.00
CA GLN A 645 -5.27 -23.98 -12.70
C GLN A 645 -4.28 -25.12 -12.60
N ASP A 646 -3.45 -25.29 -13.63
CA ASP A 646 -2.31 -26.19 -13.60
C ASP A 646 -1.01 -25.36 -13.53
N PRO A 647 -0.35 -25.31 -12.36
CA PRO A 647 0.91 -24.58 -12.16
C PRO A 647 2.06 -24.99 -13.08
N SER A 648 1.92 -26.11 -13.79
CA SER A 648 2.92 -26.61 -14.74
C SER A 648 2.76 -26.08 -16.17
N THR A 649 1.66 -25.40 -16.50
CA THR A 649 1.29 -25.09 -17.89
C THR A 649 1.47 -23.63 -18.33
N GLY A 650 1.80 -22.68 -17.44
CA GLY A 650 2.05 -21.28 -17.85
C GLY A 650 1.91 -20.27 -16.72
N LEU A 651 1.71 -18.99 -17.05
CA LEU A 651 1.35 -17.95 -16.05
C LEU A 651 -0.05 -18.23 -15.48
N PRO A 652 -0.33 -17.88 -14.21
CA PRO A 652 -1.69 -17.98 -13.69
C PRO A 652 -2.65 -17.13 -14.52
N GLU A 653 -3.84 -17.65 -14.80
CA GLU A 653 -4.92 -16.84 -15.39
C GLU A 653 -5.30 -15.73 -14.40
N THR A 654 -5.05 -14.48 -14.81
CA THR A 654 -5.36 -13.24 -14.08
C THR A 654 -6.82 -12.88 -14.14
#